data_AF-A0A0M0J8A9-F1
#
_entry.id   AF-A0A0M0J8A9-F1
#
_cell.length_a   1.000
_cell.length_b   1.000
_cell.length_c   1.000
_cell.angle_alpha   90.00
_cell.angle_beta   90.00
_cell.angle_gamma   90.00
#
_symmetry.space_group_name_H-M   'P 1'
#
loop_
_entity.id
_entity.type
_entity.pdbx_description
1 polymer ?
#
loop_
_entity_poly.entity_id
_entity_poly.type
_entity_poly.pdbx_seq_one_letter_code
_entity_poly.pdbx_strand_id
1 'polypeptide(L)'
;MASPVPFIQVDASNRLFVTEEAKAYLGEVNSTVGVVAVAGIYRTGKSFILNQLAGTAGTGFGVGNSVQAKTKGIWLWGSPLHLEQTDATDPSAPQELLLLDTEGLQSIDQTEGHDAKIFSLAILLASAFVYNSKNAIDNAAIDQLSLVAQLTQRILVHAEGGGDRGGADVLAPFFPKFTWLLRDFSLELVDVNGAAQTPDAYLEECLQPSKGTSAAIQEQNATRSAIRTLFTERSCIALSHPTMGTKLPASALKELDQTPLSALNPDFVAGIQELKARLLGGTRAKSLGAGGPALTGRTLLHLAAQYCDAINDGALPNISSAFSAVIASECRRALDEAARLYVDGASAAMDPPDKPPDEAAWLEEHASLHESALHRFKGIAMGDGPAAAEAQAKLLEQLAAEKGKVDALLRARSEALCLRLVAALAEQFGQRAREATAAALAAITAADAAQNGSAPTAAAPTDASQAQALPVTLSNLMAEYERQAAGASKASGREALLARMVPLMVSSLADVEREQAHAAAAARQAAAAARTALVAATGRAQKAEKLAATSAADLRATREQLDTERADWTARSAEMQRAAEMERAKSVTANNEVVSALKAAMANRDAALASLREQLEAERNKCAAADQMMLALQTASAKKDALLAEYLQEEIEDSEKAAAARNGSHSKEAEKARLKAEKEAAKLKKAEEAEAAKKAKLAEKEAKLAAEKEAKLSPAEREFLEKERRARDSLAGAGSPREANNETRNPFD
;
A
#
# COMPACT_ATOMS: atom_id res chain seq x y z
N MET A 1 -4.67 24.82 -18.52
CA MET A 1 -4.09 25.56 -17.39
C MET A 1 -4.27 24.70 -16.15
N ALA A 2 -3.26 24.61 -15.30
CA ALA A 2 -3.37 23.87 -14.04
C ALA A 2 -4.42 24.54 -13.13
N SER A 3 -5.29 23.74 -12.53
CA SER A 3 -6.32 24.18 -11.58
C SER A 3 -6.23 23.37 -10.30
N PRO A 4 -6.73 23.88 -9.16
CA PRO A 4 -6.84 23.09 -7.94
C PRO A 4 -7.69 21.83 -8.18
N VAL A 5 -7.23 20.69 -7.66
CA VAL A 5 -7.91 19.40 -7.73
C VAL A 5 -8.40 19.05 -6.31
N PRO A 6 -9.70 18.77 -6.10
CA PRO A 6 -10.16 18.33 -4.79
C PRO A 6 -9.52 16.99 -4.48
N PHE A 7 -8.87 16.82 -3.33
CA PHE A 7 -8.15 15.59 -2.98
C PHE A 7 -8.90 14.71 -2.01
N ILE A 8 -9.06 15.18 -0.77
CA ILE A 8 -9.82 14.48 0.27
C ILE A 8 -11.02 15.35 0.58
N GLN A 9 -12.22 14.79 0.40
CA GLN A 9 -13.48 15.47 0.63
C GLN A 9 -14.30 14.72 1.67
N VAL A 10 -15.36 15.37 2.13
CA VAL A 10 -16.29 14.79 3.10
C VAL A 10 -17.62 14.55 2.40
N ASP A 11 -18.18 13.37 2.57
CA ASP A 11 -19.51 13.03 2.04
C ASP A 11 -20.65 13.57 2.93
N ALA A 12 -21.90 13.36 2.51
CA ALA A 12 -23.07 13.76 3.29
C ALA A 12 -23.19 13.05 4.65
N SER A 13 -22.46 11.95 4.87
CA SER A 13 -22.41 11.18 6.12
C SER A 13 -21.24 11.57 7.02
N ASN A 14 -20.54 12.67 6.71
CA ASN A 14 -19.35 13.13 7.42
C ASN A 14 -18.16 12.15 7.38
N ARG A 15 -18.07 11.34 6.31
CA ARG A 15 -16.95 10.42 6.05
C ARG A 15 -15.99 11.01 5.03
N LEU A 16 -14.70 10.82 5.26
CA LEU A 16 -13.62 11.25 4.39
C LEU A 16 -13.44 10.28 3.23
N PHE A 17 -13.26 10.77 2.03
CA PHE A 17 -12.94 9.93 0.88
C PHE A 17 -11.97 10.65 -0.04
N VAL A 18 -11.16 9.87 -0.76
CA VAL A 18 -10.33 10.38 -1.84
C VAL A 18 -11.17 10.48 -3.11
N THR A 19 -11.15 11.64 -3.75
CA THR A 19 -11.95 11.93 -4.96
C THR A 19 -11.45 11.17 -6.19
N GLU A 20 -12.32 10.99 -7.19
CA GLU A 20 -11.94 10.37 -8.47
C GLU A 20 -10.98 11.26 -9.27
N GLU A 21 -11.13 12.58 -9.18
CA GLU A 21 -10.23 13.54 -9.83
C GLU A 21 -8.80 13.42 -9.30
N ALA A 22 -8.64 13.26 -7.99
CA ALA A 22 -7.31 13.05 -7.41
C ALA A 22 -6.75 11.66 -7.70
N LYS A 23 -7.60 10.63 -7.80
CA LYS A 23 -7.16 9.29 -8.25
C LYS A 23 -6.60 9.33 -9.67
N ALA A 24 -7.28 10.02 -10.58
CA ALA A 24 -6.81 10.20 -11.95
C ALA A 24 -5.48 10.99 -11.98
N TYR A 25 -5.44 12.15 -11.29
CA TYR A 25 -4.27 13.01 -11.26
C TYR A 25 -3.04 12.34 -10.63
N LEU A 26 -3.16 11.82 -9.40
CA LEU A 26 -2.04 11.19 -8.70
C LEU A 26 -1.65 9.83 -9.31
N GLY A 27 -2.57 9.16 -10.01
CA GLY A 27 -2.29 7.90 -10.71
C GLY A 27 -1.29 8.05 -11.86
N GLU A 28 -1.19 9.24 -12.45
CA GLU A 28 -0.24 9.55 -13.53
C GLU A 28 1.14 9.99 -13.01
N VAL A 29 1.23 10.40 -11.74
CA VAL A 29 2.47 10.88 -11.10
C VAL A 29 3.31 9.69 -10.61
N ASN A 30 4.22 9.25 -11.47
CA ASN A 30 5.13 8.12 -11.23
C ASN A 30 6.50 8.52 -10.64
N SER A 31 6.78 9.82 -10.60
CA SER A 31 7.94 10.48 -9.97
C SER A 31 7.87 10.42 -8.45
N THR A 32 9.01 10.51 -7.76
CA THR A 32 9.03 10.66 -6.31
C THR A 32 8.51 12.03 -5.90
N VAL A 33 7.66 12.08 -4.88
CA VAL A 33 6.96 13.31 -4.47
C VAL A 33 7.34 13.75 -3.06
N GLY A 34 7.54 15.06 -2.89
CA GLY A 34 7.51 15.73 -1.60
C GLY A 34 6.18 16.45 -1.46
N VAL A 35 5.64 16.49 -0.24
CA VAL A 35 4.32 17.09 0.00
C VAL A 35 4.46 18.28 0.92
N VAL A 36 4.03 19.45 0.47
CA VAL A 36 3.94 20.67 1.28
C VAL A 36 2.49 20.92 1.63
N ALA A 37 2.12 20.79 2.91
CA ALA A 37 0.78 21.09 3.38
C ALA A 37 0.73 22.38 4.18
N VAL A 38 -0.24 23.25 3.89
CA VAL A 38 -0.45 24.50 4.64
C VAL A 38 -1.78 24.41 5.39
N ALA A 39 -1.71 24.47 6.71
CA ALA A 39 -2.89 24.42 7.59
C ALA A 39 -2.91 25.60 8.58
N GLY A 40 -4.05 25.84 9.20
CA GLY A 40 -4.25 26.94 10.15
C GLY A 40 -5.66 27.51 10.10
N ILE A 41 -5.94 28.47 10.98
CA ILE A 41 -7.27 29.08 11.15
C ILE A 41 -7.82 29.56 9.80
N TYR A 42 -9.14 29.48 9.61
CA TYR A 42 -9.80 30.07 8.44
C TYR A 42 -9.44 31.56 8.27
N ARG A 43 -9.36 32.04 7.01
CA ARG A 43 -9.16 33.48 6.67
C ARG A 43 -7.80 34.08 7.06
N THR A 44 -6.78 33.24 7.21
CA THR A 44 -5.39 33.65 7.52
C THR A 44 -4.48 33.75 6.29
N GLY A 45 -5.04 33.61 5.08
CA GLY A 45 -4.29 33.76 3.82
C GLY A 45 -3.50 32.53 3.36
N LYS A 46 -3.90 31.32 3.76
CA LYS A 46 -3.26 30.05 3.35
C LYS A 46 -3.18 29.87 1.83
N SER A 47 -4.32 29.95 1.14
CA SER A 47 -4.39 29.81 -0.31
C SER A 47 -3.57 30.88 -1.04
N PHE A 48 -3.44 32.09 -0.48
CA PHE A 48 -2.53 33.11 -1.02
C PHE A 48 -1.07 32.63 -0.96
N ILE A 49 -0.60 32.12 0.18
CA ILE A 49 0.76 31.59 0.34
C ILE A 49 1.02 30.44 -0.65
N LEU A 50 0.06 29.52 -0.79
CA LEU A 50 0.17 28.43 -1.75
C LEU A 50 0.21 28.90 -3.20
N ASN A 51 -0.56 29.92 -3.56
CA ASN A 51 -0.50 30.52 -4.90
C ASN A 51 0.87 31.15 -5.17
N GLN A 52 1.45 31.81 -4.16
CA GLN A 52 2.81 32.32 -4.27
C GLN A 52 3.80 31.17 -4.50
N LEU A 53 3.72 30.09 -3.73
CA LEU A 53 4.58 28.90 -3.89
C LEU A 53 4.42 28.27 -5.28
N ALA A 54 3.19 28.15 -5.78
CA ALA A 54 2.88 27.64 -7.12
C ALA A 54 3.33 28.57 -8.27
N GLY A 55 3.78 29.79 -7.97
CA GLY A 55 4.13 30.78 -8.98
C GLY A 55 2.91 31.30 -9.76
N THR A 56 1.71 31.22 -9.18
CA THR A 56 0.47 31.66 -9.83
C THR A 56 0.02 33.02 -9.34
N ALA A 57 -0.44 33.87 -10.27
CA ALA A 57 -1.08 35.15 -9.98
C ALA A 57 -2.53 35.11 -10.49
N GLY A 58 -3.50 35.29 -9.62
CA GLY A 58 -4.94 35.36 -9.97
C GLY A 58 -5.64 34.07 -10.43
N THR A 59 -4.93 32.99 -10.80
CA THR A 59 -5.53 31.74 -11.34
C THR A 59 -5.26 30.48 -10.49
N GLY A 60 -4.84 30.66 -9.23
CA GLY A 60 -4.44 29.58 -8.31
C GLY A 60 -5.60 28.97 -7.50
N PHE A 61 -5.29 28.46 -6.31
CA PHE A 61 -6.28 28.14 -5.28
C PHE A 61 -7.21 29.33 -5.04
N GLY A 62 -8.51 29.05 -4.93
CA GLY A 62 -9.51 30.09 -4.79
C GLY A 62 -9.33 30.90 -3.49
N VAL A 63 -8.91 32.15 -3.60
CA VAL A 63 -8.87 33.08 -2.46
C VAL A 63 -10.27 33.65 -2.25
N GLY A 64 -10.86 33.47 -1.07
CA GLY A 64 -12.19 33.97 -0.75
C GLY A 64 -12.13 35.31 -0.03
N ASN A 65 -13.14 36.16 -0.20
CA ASN A 65 -13.33 37.43 0.54
C ASN A 65 -14.57 37.43 1.45
N SER A 66 -15.39 36.37 1.43
CA SER A 66 -16.62 36.20 2.23
C SER A 66 -16.38 35.56 3.60
N VAL A 67 -17.38 35.63 4.48
CA VAL A 67 -17.32 35.09 5.85
C VAL A 67 -17.30 33.55 5.89
N GLN A 68 -17.79 32.89 4.84
CA GLN A 68 -17.81 31.43 4.70
C GLN A 68 -16.44 30.85 4.31
N ALA A 69 -16.10 29.68 4.84
CA ALA A 69 -14.92 28.92 4.44
C ALA A 69 -15.04 28.47 2.98
N LYS A 70 -14.08 28.86 2.14
CA LYS A 70 -14.07 28.57 0.70
C LYS A 70 -13.50 27.19 0.37
N THR A 71 -12.48 26.76 1.12
CA THR A 71 -11.83 25.44 0.97
C THR A 71 -12.52 24.45 1.90
N LYS A 72 -13.09 23.38 1.34
CA LYS A 72 -13.65 22.23 2.08
C LYS A 72 -12.75 21.02 1.88
N GLY A 73 -12.43 20.28 2.95
CA GLY A 73 -11.50 19.15 2.88
C GLY A 73 -10.05 19.54 2.57
N ILE A 74 -9.36 18.73 1.77
CA ILE A 74 -7.96 18.95 1.32
C ILE A 74 -7.93 19.02 -0.21
N TRP A 75 -7.16 19.96 -0.75
CA TRP A 75 -7.03 20.21 -2.19
C TRP A 75 -5.57 20.13 -2.63
N LEU A 76 -5.34 19.56 -3.80
CA LEU A 76 -4.06 19.51 -4.50
C LEU A 76 -3.94 20.67 -5.48
N TRP A 77 -2.72 21.16 -5.69
CA TRP A 77 -2.41 21.95 -6.87
C TRP A 77 -2.30 21.02 -8.08
N GLY A 78 -3.05 21.30 -9.15
CA GLY A 78 -3.17 20.40 -10.31
C GLY A 78 -1.99 20.37 -11.28
N SER A 79 -0.83 20.90 -10.89
CA SER A 79 0.44 20.71 -11.58
C SER A 79 1.54 20.54 -10.54
N PRO A 80 2.27 19.42 -10.51
CA PRO A 80 3.39 19.26 -9.59
C PRO A 80 4.46 20.32 -9.89
N LEU A 81 5.15 20.79 -8.86
CA LEU A 81 6.32 21.66 -9.05
C LEU A 81 7.54 20.77 -9.25
N HIS A 82 8.07 20.75 -10.47
CA HIS A 82 9.25 19.97 -10.79
C HIS A 82 10.48 20.60 -10.13
N LEU A 83 11.24 19.79 -9.39
CA LEU A 83 12.52 20.21 -8.81
C LEU A 83 13.65 19.77 -9.73
N GLU A 84 14.54 20.70 -10.10
CA GLU A 84 15.70 20.35 -10.92
C GLU A 84 16.66 19.45 -10.12
N GLN A 85 16.88 18.24 -10.62
CA GLN A 85 17.90 17.34 -10.09
C GLN A 85 19.25 17.66 -10.74
N THR A 86 20.18 18.15 -9.94
CA THR A 86 21.60 18.34 -10.26
C THR A 86 22.47 17.25 -9.56
N ASP A 87 23.73 17.08 -9.97
CA ASP A 87 24.66 16.14 -9.31
C ASP A 87 24.92 16.47 -7.82
N ALA A 88 24.60 17.70 -7.38
CA ALA A 88 24.71 18.15 -5.99
C ALA A 88 23.41 17.96 -5.18
N THR A 89 22.36 17.40 -5.77
CA THR A 89 21.05 17.24 -5.12
C THR A 89 21.11 16.07 -4.14
N ASP A 90 20.57 16.28 -2.94
CA ASP A 90 20.43 15.23 -1.95
C ASP A 90 19.68 14.03 -2.55
N PRO A 91 20.18 12.78 -2.44
CA PRO A 91 19.47 11.58 -2.90
C PRO A 91 18.06 11.41 -2.31
N SER A 92 17.78 12.07 -1.18
CA SER A 92 16.47 12.11 -0.54
C SER A 92 15.54 13.21 -1.05
N ALA A 93 16.00 14.05 -1.99
CA ALA A 93 15.18 15.08 -2.60
C ALA A 93 14.10 14.47 -3.52
N PRO A 94 12.87 14.99 -3.49
CA PRO A 94 11.83 14.55 -4.40
C PRO A 94 12.09 15.09 -5.81
N GLN A 95 11.57 14.38 -6.81
CA GLN A 95 11.53 14.89 -8.18
C GLN A 95 10.47 15.98 -8.34
N GLU A 96 9.36 15.86 -7.60
CA GLU A 96 8.24 16.80 -7.69
C GLU A 96 7.71 17.20 -6.31
N LEU A 97 7.24 18.44 -6.18
CA LEU A 97 6.52 18.90 -5.00
C LEU A 97 5.03 19.03 -5.28
N LEU A 98 4.24 18.41 -4.41
CA LEU A 98 2.80 18.55 -4.34
C LEU A 98 2.43 19.55 -3.27
N LEU A 99 1.55 20.49 -3.62
CA LEU A 99 1.03 21.50 -2.71
C LEU A 99 -0.37 21.12 -2.23
N LEU A 100 -0.57 21.10 -0.92
CA LEU A 100 -1.86 20.82 -0.28
C LEU A 100 -2.41 22.07 0.42
N ASP A 101 -3.59 22.51 -0.01
CA ASP A 101 -4.43 23.49 0.70
C ASP A 101 -5.43 22.74 1.59
N THR A 102 -5.53 23.12 2.86
CA THR A 102 -6.47 22.51 3.79
C THR A 102 -7.62 23.46 4.10
N GLU A 103 -8.77 22.87 4.44
CA GLU A 103 -9.86 23.61 5.10
C GLU A 103 -9.32 24.37 6.32
N GLY A 104 -9.87 25.55 6.55
CA GLY A 104 -9.48 26.38 7.68
C GLY A 104 -10.10 25.87 8.97
N LEU A 105 -9.26 25.70 9.99
CA LEU A 105 -9.68 25.32 11.33
C LEU A 105 -10.63 26.38 11.91
N GLN A 106 -11.55 25.97 12.79
CA GLN A 106 -12.51 26.80 13.53
C GLN A 106 -13.53 27.54 12.65
N SER A 107 -13.94 26.94 11.53
CA SER A 107 -15.03 27.49 10.72
C SER A 107 -16.40 27.30 11.40
N ILE A 108 -17.31 28.27 11.22
CA ILE A 108 -18.60 28.36 11.94
C ILE A 108 -19.47 27.10 11.77
N ASP A 109 -19.35 26.41 10.64
CA ASP A 109 -20.23 25.30 10.26
C ASP A 109 -19.68 23.91 10.64
N GLN A 110 -18.54 23.83 11.34
CA GLN A 110 -17.82 22.57 11.56
C GLN A 110 -17.63 22.20 13.03
N THR A 111 -17.48 20.90 13.28
CA THR A 111 -17.20 20.35 14.61
C THR A 111 -15.70 20.28 14.88
N GLU A 112 -15.28 20.39 16.14
CA GLU A 112 -13.88 20.19 16.54
C GLU A 112 -13.33 18.83 16.06
N GLY A 113 -14.20 17.80 16.00
CA GLY A 113 -13.85 16.48 15.50
C GLY A 113 -13.55 16.45 13.99
N HIS A 114 -14.18 17.31 13.17
CA HIS A 114 -13.88 17.41 11.73
C HIS A 114 -12.53 18.08 11.49
N ASP A 115 -12.32 19.23 12.13
CA ASP A 115 -11.05 19.97 12.07
C ASP A 115 -9.88 19.08 12.49
N ALA A 116 -10.10 18.26 13.52
CA ALA A 116 -9.14 17.29 13.99
C ALA A 116 -8.69 16.31 12.90
N LYS A 117 -9.64 15.78 12.12
CA LYS A 117 -9.36 14.81 11.07
C LYS A 117 -8.57 15.43 9.91
N ILE A 118 -9.00 16.59 9.42
CA ILE A 118 -8.35 17.28 8.30
C ILE A 118 -6.92 17.67 8.66
N PHE A 119 -6.72 18.21 9.86
CA PHE A 119 -5.40 18.60 10.33
C PHE A 119 -4.47 17.39 10.52
N SER A 120 -4.99 16.29 11.05
CA SER A 120 -4.24 15.03 11.20
C SER A 120 -3.79 14.49 9.83
N LEU A 121 -4.69 14.45 8.85
CA LEU A 121 -4.37 14.03 7.48
C LEU A 121 -3.31 14.93 6.85
N ALA A 122 -3.41 16.24 7.04
CA ALA A 122 -2.44 17.20 6.50
C ALA A 122 -1.03 16.95 7.04
N ILE A 123 -0.89 16.65 8.33
CA ILE A 123 0.41 16.30 8.93
C ILE A 123 0.92 14.96 8.40
N LEU A 124 0.08 13.92 8.42
CA LEU A 124 0.48 12.57 8.05
C LEU A 124 0.85 12.44 6.58
N LEU A 125 0.24 13.22 5.69
CA LEU A 125 0.53 13.21 4.26
C LEU A 125 1.72 14.11 3.90
N ALA A 126 2.04 15.12 4.72
CA ALA A 126 3.10 16.08 4.42
C ALA A 126 4.52 15.51 4.57
N SER A 127 5.44 16.05 3.77
CA SER A 127 6.89 16.05 4.00
C SER A 127 7.34 17.34 4.70
N ALA A 128 6.68 18.45 4.39
CA ALA A 128 6.82 19.74 5.05
C ALA A 128 5.43 20.29 5.40
N PHE A 129 5.23 20.62 6.66
CA PHE A 129 3.97 21.12 7.20
C PHE A 129 4.13 22.57 7.64
N VAL A 130 3.34 23.45 7.05
CA VAL A 130 3.32 24.88 7.37
C VAL A 130 2.09 25.18 8.20
N TYR A 131 2.31 25.57 9.46
CA TYR A 131 1.25 26.07 10.32
C TYR A 131 1.17 27.59 10.20
N ASN A 132 0.09 28.08 9.60
CA ASN A 132 -0.13 29.49 9.30
C ASN A 132 -1.05 30.13 10.35
N SER A 133 -0.49 31.00 11.20
CA SER A 133 -1.20 31.78 12.21
C SER A 133 -0.98 33.27 12.01
N LYS A 134 -1.80 34.12 12.64
CA LYS A 134 -1.59 35.57 12.69
C LYS A 134 -0.93 35.96 14.00
N ASN A 135 -0.21 37.07 13.97
CA ASN A 135 0.48 37.68 15.10
C ASN A 135 1.55 36.75 15.72
N ALA A 136 1.98 37.10 16.93
CA ALA A 136 2.98 36.37 17.71
C ALA A 136 2.44 35.02 18.24
N ILE A 137 3.36 34.16 18.67
CA ILE A 137 3.01 32.87 19.30
C ILE A 137 2.57 33.15 20.73
N ASP A 138 1.28 33.00 21.00
CA ASP A 138 0.71 33.09 22.34
C ASP A 138 0.18 31.72 22.83
N ASN A 139 -0.31 31.68 24.06
CA ASN A 139 -0.85 30.44 24.63
C ASN A 139 -2.07 29.91 23.86
N ALA A 140 -2.90 30.80 23.29
CA ALA A 140 -4.04 30.39 22.49
C ALA A 140 -3.60 29.71 21.18
N ALA A 141 -2.53 30.20 20.56
CA ALA A 141 -1.94 29.59 19.38
C ALA A 141 -1.33 28.21 19.67
N ILE A 142 -0.81 27.99 20.89
CA ILE A 142 -0.36 26.68 21.37
C ILE A 142 -1.56 25.77 21.65
N ASP A 143 -2.62 26.26 22.28
CA ASP A 143 -3.84 25.49 22.56
C ASP A 143 -4.50 24.98 21.25
N GLN A 144 -4.42 25.75 20.17
CA GLN A 144 -4.87 25.33 18.83
C GLN A 144 -4.09 24.14 18.27
N LEU A 145 -2.85 23.94 18.72
CA LEU A 145 -2.03 22.79 18.36
C LEU A 145 -2.16 21.63 19.36
N SER A 146 -3.06 21.71 20.36
CA SER A 146 -3.34 20.61 21.30
C SER A 146 -3.71 19.30 20.59
N LEU A 147 -4.27 19.41 19.40
CA LEU A 147 -4.53 18.28 18.51
C LEU A 147 -3.26 17.48 18.14
N VAL A 148 -2.11 18.14 18.00
CA VAL A 148 -0.81 17.48 17.83
C VAL A 148 -0.52 16.59 19.05
N ALA A 149 -0.76 17.09 20.26
CA ALA A 149 -0.60 16.33 21.48
C ALA A 149 -1.56 15.13 21.55
N GLN A 150 -2.81 15.33 21.10
CA GLN A 150 -3.79 14.25 21.00
C GLN A 150 -3.37 13.18 20.00
N LEU A 151 -2.77 13.57 18.85
CA LEU A 151 -2.17 12.62 17.91
C LEU A 151 -1.07 11.80 18.59
N THR A 152 -0.15 12.44 19.33
CA THR A 152 0.91 11.74 20.06
C THR A 152 0.35 10.73 21.05
N GLN A 153 -0.55 11.15 21.94
CA GLN A 153 -1.08 10.28 22.99
C GLN A 153 -1.83 9.10 22.39
N ARG A 154 -2.63 9.33 21.35
CA ARG A 154 -3.49 8.28 20.83
C ARG A 154 -2.78 7.32 19.87
N ILE A 155 -1.71 7.73 19.20
CA ILE A 155 -0.87 6.80 18.42
C ILE A 155 -0.05 5.88 19.36
N LEU A 156 0.40 6.39 20.51
CA LEU A 156 1.16 5.62 21.51
C LEU A 156 0.33 4.53 22.21
N VAL A 157 -0.92 4.84 22.58
CA VAL A 157 -1.80 3.89 23.30
C VAL A 157 -2.13 2.64 22.48
N HIS A 158 -2.08 2.70 21.15
CA HIS A 158 -2.31 1.53 20.28
C HIS A 158 -1.06 0.71 19.95
N ALA A 159 0.15 1.17 20.33
CA ALA A 159 1.37 0.38 20.24
C ALA A 159 1.53 -0.58 21.44
N GLU A 160 0.88 -0.29 22.58
CA GLU A 160 0.95 -1.09 23.81
C GLU A 160 0.25 -2.46 23.73
N GLY A 161 -0.51 -2.74 22.67
CA GLY A 161 -1.05 -4.07 22.37
C GLY A 161 -0.01 -5.08 21.85
N GLY A 162 1.23 -4.63 21.61
CA GLY A 162 2.31 -5.45 21.07
C GLY A 162 3.64 -5.16 21.76
N GLY A 163 3.81 -5.61 23.00
CA GLY A 163 5.07 -6.11 23.56
C GLY A 163 6.36 -5.26 23.56
N ASP A 164 6.41 -4.03 23.05
CA ASP A 164 7.63 -3.24 23.04
C ASP A 164 7.40 -1.77 23.39
N ARG A 165 8.33 -1.20 24.15
CA ARG A 165 8.23 0.13 24.79
C ARG A 165 8.43 1.27 23.77
N GLY A 166 7.47 1.50 22.89
CA GLY A 166 7.54 2.60 21.92
C GLY A 166 7.05 3.92 22.51
N GLY A 167 7.97 4.81 22.92
CA GLY A 167 7.65 6.20 23.27
C GLY A 167 7.39 7.08 22.04
N ALA A 168 7.00 8.35 22.26
CA ALA A 168 6.72 9.33 21.19
C ALA A 168 7.88 9.50 20.17
N ASP A 169 9.11 9.21 20.60
CA ASP A 169 10.33 9.27 19.79
C ASP A 169 10.33 8.29 18.60
N VAL A 170 9.62 7.16 18.71
CA VAL A 170 9.48 6.20 17.60
C VAL A 170 8.71 6.81 16.43
N LEU A 171 7.86 7.80 16.70
CA LEU A 171 7.02 8.46 15.69
C LEU A 171 7.72 9.62 14.99
N ALA A 172 8.75 10.20 15.62
CA ALA A 172 9.43 11.39 15.13
C ALA A 172 9.95 11.30 13.67
N PRO A 173 10.51 10.16 13.20
CA PRO A 173 10.95 10.01 11.82
C PRO A 173 9.85 10.15 10.76
N PHE A 174 8.60 9.97 11.17
CA PHE A 174 7.43 9.96 10.27
C PHE A 174 6.78 11.33 10.13
N PHE A 175 7.10 12.25 11.03
CA PHE A 175 6.54 13.59 11.03
C PHE A 175 7.30 14.51 10.06
N PRO A 176 6.59 15.42 9.38
CA PRO A 176 7.18 16.33 8.42
C PRO A 176 8.09 17.35 9.08
N LYS A 177 8.87 18.07 8.28
CA LYS A 177 9.48 19.32 8.74
C LYS A 177 8.38 20.32 9.10
N PHE A 178 8.40 20.87 10.30
CA PHE A 178 7.41 21.83 10.76
C PHE A 178 7.89 23.26 10.52
N THR A 179 7.06 24.09 9.89
CA THR A 179 7.33 25.53 9.70
C THR A 179 6.19 26.33 10.30
N TRP A 180 6.46 27.11 11.34
CA TRP A 180 5.48 28.06 11.86
C TRP A 180 5.56 29.36 11.07
N LEU A 181 4.52 29.66 10.31
CA LEU A 181 4.41 30.88 9.53
C LEU A 181 3.56 31.91 10.28
N LEU A 182 4.22 32.94 10.82
CA LEU A 182 3.57 34.04 11.55
C LEU A 182 3.22 35.15 10.57
N ARG A 183 1.93 35.40 10.38
CA ARG A 183 1.39 36.46 9.51
C ARG A 183 1.19 37.75 10.29
N ASP A 184 1.37 38.88 9.62
CA ASP A 184 1.14 40.21 10.18
C ASP A 184 1.98 40.46 11.45
N PHE A 185 3.19 39.89 11.50
CA PHE A 185 4.07 39.99 12.66
C PHE A 185 4.64 41.41 12.78
N SER A 186 4.51 42.00 13.97
CA SER A 186 4.86 43.40 14.23
C SER A 186 5.75 43.61 15.45
N LEU A 187 6.25 42.54 16.06
CA LEU A 187 7.14 42.62 17.23
C LEU A 187 8.61 42.62 16.79
N GLU A 188 9.46 43.23 17.61
CA GLU A 188 10.91 43.12 17.45
C GLU A 188 11.37 41.75 17.98
N LEU A 189 12.14 41.03 17.17
CA LEU A 189 12.72 39.75 17.56
C LEU A 189 13.97 39.98 18.40
N VAL A 190 13.76 40.23 19.69
CA VAL A 190 14.82 40.34 20.70
C VAL A 190 14.65 39.29 21.78
N ASP A 191 15.75 38.76 22.31
CA ASP A 191 15.76 37.78 23.40
C ASP A 191 15.51 38.46 24.76
N VAL A 192 15.49 37.66 25.84
CA VAL A 192 15.33 38.16 27.23
C VAL A 192 16.43 39.14 27.67
N ASN A 193 17.56 39.18 26.98
CA ASN A 193 18.69 40.08 27.24
C ASN A 193 18.69 41.31 26.32
N GLY A 194 17.69 41.45 25.44
CA GLY A 194 17.60 42.52 24.44
C GLY A 194 18.49 42.34 23.22
N ALA A 195 19.10 41.17 23.02
CA ALA A 195 19.89 40.85 21.84
C ALA A 195 18.99 40.41 20.68
N ALA A 196 19.36 40.76 19.44
CA ALA A 196 18.61 40.32 18.26
C ALA A 196 18.58 38.79 18.17
N GLN A 197 17.40 38.22 17.99
CA GLN A 197 17.19 36.78 17.83
C GLN A 197 16.57 36.45 16.47
N THR A 198 16.80 35.23 15.98
CA THR A 198 16.18 34.75 14.74
C THR A 198 14.74 34.29 15.02
N PRO A 199 13.85 34.26 14.00
CA PRO A 199 12.52 33.68 14.16
C PRO A 199 12.56 32.23 14.66
N ASP A 200 13.55 31.45 14.20
CA ASP A 200 13.77 30.06 14.62
C ASP A 200 14.10 29.97 16.13
N ALA A 201 14.96 30.87 16.64
CA ALA A 201 15.27 30.94 18.07
C ALA A 201 14.03 31.35 18.90
N TYR A 202 13.26 32.32 18.41
CA TYR A 202 12.00 32.73 19.03
C TYR A 202 11.01 31.57 19.15
N LEU A 203 10.91 30.70 18.14
CA LEU A 203 10.06 29.51 18.21
C LEU A 203 10.54 28.53 19.28
N GLU A 204 11.83 28.23 19.34
CA GLU A 204 12.39 27.29 20.33
C GLU A 204 12.26 27.82 21.77
N GLU A 205 12.27 29.14 21.97
CA GLU A 205 11.92 29.79 23.24
C GLU A 205 10.43 29.59 23.58
N CYS A 206 9.52 29.84 22.62
CA CYS A 206 8.06 29.68 22.84
C CYS A 206 7.65 28.23 23.15
N LEU A 207 8.42 27.25 22.68
CA LEU A 207 8.21 25.83 22.92
C LEU A 207 8.83 25.33 24.25
N GLN A 208 9.48 26.19 25.03
CA GLN A 208 9.95 25.80 26.36
C GLN A 208 8.77 25.62 27.33
N PRO A 209 8.86 24.65 28.28
CA PRO A 209 7.83 24.44 29.29
C PRO A 209 7.60 25.71 30.11
N SER A 210 6.34 26.12 30.20
CA SER A 210 5.92 27.21 31.07
C SER A 210 5.90 26.75 32.53
N LYS A 211 6.31 27.63 33.44
CA LYS A 211 6.30 27.35 34.89
C LYS A 211 4.87 27.39 35.43
N GLY A 212 4.51 26.40 36.22
CA GLY A 212 3.21 26.32 36.90
C GLY A 212 2.68 24.89 36.97
N THR A 213 1.70 24.66 37.84
CA THR A 213 1.14 23.32 38.12
C THR A 213 -0.36 23.22 37.83
N SER A 214 -0.97 24.26 37.26
CA SER A 214 -2.38 24.21 36.88
C SER A 214 -2.61 23.22 35.72
N ALA A 215 -3.81 22.64 35.64
CA ALA A 215 -4.16 21.69 34.60
C ALA A 215 -3.97 22.28 33.18
N ALA A 216 -4.36 23.55 32.97
CA ALA A 216 -4.16 24.24 31.70
C ALA A 216 -2.67 24.37 31.32
N ILE A 217 -1.80 24.70 32.28
CA ILE A 217 -0.35 24.78 32.03
C ILE A 217 0.23 23.40 31.71
N GLN A 218 -0.25 22.35 32.38
CA GLN A 218 0.18 20.98 32.09
C GLN A 218 -0.23 20.54 30.68
N GLU A 219 -1.45 20.86 30.23
CA GLU A 219 -1.93 20.57 28.87
C GLU A 219 -1.14 21.33 27.80
N GLN A 220 -0.87 22.62 28.03
CA GLN A 220 -0.02 23.42 27.15
C GLN A 220 1.42 22.88 27.10
N ASN A 221 1.98 22.49 28.24
CA ASN A 221 3.31 21.89 28.29
C ASN A 221 3.34 20.51 27.61
N ALA A 222 2.27 19.74 27.69
CA ALA A 222 2.13 18.49 26.94
C ALA A 222 2.12 18.76 25.43
N THR A 223 1.45 19.83 24.98
CA THR A 223 1.44 20.25 23.58
C THR A 223 2.82 20.70 23.11
N ARG A 224 3.50 21.55 23.88
CA ARG A 224 4.89 21.97 23.59
C ARG A 224 5.84 20.77 23.51
N SER A 225 5.72 19.84 24.45
CA SER A 225 6.50 18.60 24.46
C SER A 225 6.22 17.76 23.22
N ALA A 226 4.95 17.55 22.86
CA ALA A 226 4.55 16.80 21.69
C ALA A 226 5.12 17.39 20.40
N ILE A 227 5.06 18.72 20.23
CA ILE A 227 5.64 19.39 19.06
C ILE A 227 7.15 19.15 19.01
N ARG A 228 7.84 19.28 20.15
CA ARG A 228 9.30 19.12 20.22
C ARG A 228 9.77 17.69 19.97
N THR A 229 8.98 16.70 20.40
CA THR A 229 9.31 15.29 20.21
C THR A 229 8.99 14.84 18.79
N LEU A 230 7.82 15.16 18.26
CA LEU A 230 7.37 14.65 16.97
C LEU A 230 8.06 15.33 15.79
N PHE A 231 8.08 16.66 15.78
CA PHE A 231 8.64 17.40 14.65
C PHE A 231 10.10 17.69 14.90
N THR A 232 11.02 16.75 14.69
CA THR A 232 12.46 16.97 15.01
C THR A 232 13.09 18.15 14.26
N GLU A 233 12.63 18.39 13.03
CA GLU A 233 12.99 19.54 12.22
C GLU A 233 11.89 20.61 12.33
N ARG A 234 12.21 21.75 12.95
CA ARG A 234 11.30 22.89 13.11
C ARG A 234 11.95 24.16 12.62
N SER A 235 11.13 25.05 12.08
CA SER A 235 11.53 26.40 11.69
C SER A 235 10.38 27.38 11.83
N CYS A 236 10.68 28.65 11.79
CA CYS A 236 9.76 29.76 11.94
C CYS A 236 10.07 30.83 10.92
N ILE A 237 9.02 31.44 10.35
CA ILE A 237 9.13 32.58 9.46
C ILE A 237 8.12 33.62 9.92
N ALA A 238 8.62 34.83 10.20
CA ALA A 238 7.80 35.98 10.55
C ALA A 238 7.59 36.86 9.31
N LEU A 239 6.34 36.97 8.86
CA LEU A 239 5.96 37.83 7.75
C LEU A 239 5.35 39.13 8.26
N SER A 240 5.93 40.25 7.86
CA SER A 240 5.35 41.58 8.08
C SER A 240 4.00 41.73 7.37
N HIS A 241 3.20 42.71 7.79
CA HIS A 241 1.90 42.93 7.16
C HIS A 241 2.05 43.34 5.67
N PRO A 242 1.31 42.73 4.71
CA PRO A 242 1.59 42.83 3.27
C PRO A 242 1.57 44.25 2.69
N THR A 243 0.76 45.15 3.25
CA THR A 243 0.58 46.52 2.75
C THR A 243 1.07 47.60 3.72
N MET A 244 1.56 47.21 4.92
CA MET A 244 2.07 48.18 5.90
C MET A 244 3.26 48.93 5.31
N GLY A 245 3.28 50.26 5.47
CA GLY A 245 4.35 51.11 4.92
C GLY A 245 4.32 51.32 3.40
N THR A 246 3.31 50.77 2.69
CA THR A 246 3.13 50.98 1.24
C THR A 246 2.12 52.09 0.95
N LYS A 247 2.05 52.53 -0.32
CA LYS A 247 1.03 53.49 -0.79
C LYS A 247 -0.33 52.84 -1.10
N LEU A 248 -0.45 51.52 -0.91
CA LEU A 248 -1.67 50.79 -1.25
C LEU A 248 -2.80 51.10 -0.26
N PRO A 249 -4.05 51.21 -0.74
CA PRO A 249 -5.19 51.42 0.15
C PRO A 249 -5.46 50.17 1.00
N ALA A 250 -6.16 50.33 2.14
CA ALA A 250 -6.57 49.20 2.97
C ALA A 250 -7.42 48.14 2.22
N SER A 251 -8.13 48.56 1.16
CA SER A 251 -8.88 47.66 0.28
C SER A 251 -7.99 46.70 -0.53
N ALA A 252 -6.70 47.02 -0.73
CA ALA A 252 -5.77 46.19 -1.50
C ALA A 252 -5.57 44.78 -0.90
N LEU A 253 -5.82 44.60 0.41
CA LEU A 253 -5.82 43.28 1.05
C LEU A 253 -6.87 42.33 0.46
N LYS A 254 -7.97 42.85 -0.10
CA LYS A 254 -9.02 42.04 -0.74
C LYS A 254 -8.65 41.59 -2.15
N GLU A 255 -7.67 42.25 -2.77
CA GLU A 255 -7.21 42.02 -4.14
C GLU A 255 -5.71 41.65 -4.12
N LEU A 256 -5.24 41.08 -3.01
CA LEU A 256 -3.83 40.76 -2.79
C LEU A 256 -3.34 39.71 -3.82
N ASP A 257 -4.23 38.84 -4.28
CA ASP A 257 -4.00 37.84 -5.32
C ASP A 257 -3.79 38.44 -6.72
N GLN A 258 -4.28 39.66 -6.95
CA GLN A 258 -4.14 40.44 -8.19
C GLN A 258 -3.06 41.52 -8.08
N THR A 259 -2.59 41.80 -6.86
CA THR A 259 -1.58 42.83 -6.60
C THR A 259 -0.19 42.26 -6.91
N PRO A 260 0.63 42.93 -7.74
CA PRO A 260 1.98 42.47 -8.04
C PRO A 260 2.85 42.50 -6.76
N LEU A 261 3.68 41.48 -6.56
CA LEU A 261 4.56 41.37 -5.39
C LEU A 261 5.44 42.62 -5.20
N SER A 262 5.89 43.26 -6.29
CA SER A 262 6.71 44.48 -6.24
C SER A 262 6.00 45.69 -5.63
N ALA A 263 4.67 45.68 -5.52
CA ALA A 263 3.89 46.74 -4.88
C ALA A 263 3.66 46.50 -3.39
N LEU A 264 3.95 45.30 -2.89
CA LEU A 264 3.79 44.93 -1.48
C LEU A 264 4.99 45.40 -0.64
N ASN A 265 4.85 45.28 0.67
CA ASN A 265 5.91 45.57 1.62
C ASN A 265 7.18 44.73 1.26
N PRO A 266 8.36 45.34 1.10
CA PRO A 266 9.59 44.62 0.76
C PRO A 266 9.98 43.50 1.74
N ASP A 267 9.79 43.72 3.04
CA ASP A 267 10.07 42.72 4.09
C ASP A 267 9.12 41.53 3.99
N PHE A 268 7.85 41.79 3.65
CA PHE A 268 6.88 40.74 3.35
C PHE A 268 7.32 39.91 2.14
N VAL A 269 7.75 40.57 1.06
CA VAL A 269 8.23 39.88 -0.15
C VAL A 269 9.48 39.06 0.16
N ALA A 270 10.43 39.61 0.91
CA ALA A 270 11.64 38.91 1.32
C ALA A 270 11.30 37.64 2.12
N GLY A 271 10.38 37.73 3.09
CA GLY A 271 9.93 36.58 3.87
C GLY A 271 9.21 35.52 3.02
N ILE A 272 8.44 35.91 2.00
CA ILE A 272 7.84 34.95 1.05
C ILE A 272 8.93 34.25 0.23
N GLN A 273 9.97 34.96 -0.20
CA GLN A 273 11.08 34.34 -0.93
C GLN A 273 11.88 33.40 -0.02
N GLU A 274 12.08 33.75 1.25
CA GLU A 274 12.70 32.86 2.22
C GLU A 274 11.87 31.59 2.43
N LEU A 275 10.54 31.72 2.58
CA LEU A 275 9.63 30.57 2.67
C LEU A 275 9.73 29.67 1.43
N LYS A 276 9.75 30.26 0.23
CA LYS A 276 9.94 29.52 -1.03
C LYS A 276 11.27 28.78 -1.03
N ALA A 277 12.37 29.46 -0.71
CA ALA A 277 13.70 28.85 -0.70
C ALA A 277 13.78 27.69 0.29
N ARG A 278 13.28 27.86 1.53
CA ARG A 278 13.31 26.82 2.56
C ARG A 278 12.43 25.60 2.22
N LEU A 279 11.31 25.81 1.55
CA LEU A 279 10.39 24.72 1.16
C LEU A 279 10.83 24.02 -0.13
N LEU A 280 11.19 24.78 -1.17
CA LEU A 280 11.60 24.19 -2.45
C LEU A 280 12.97 23.50 -2.37
N GLY A 281 13.92 24.06 -1.61
CA GLY A 281 15.26 23.49 -1.45
C GLY A 281 15.43 22.57 -0.25
N GLY A 282 14.48 22.54 0.69
CA GLY A 282 14.62 21.82 1.96
C GLY A 282 13.52 20.79 2.25
N THR A 283 12.61 20.52 1.32
CA THR A 283 11.59 19.47 1.48
C THR A 283 12.13 18.13 1.00
N ARG A 284 12.14 17.14 1.89
CA ARG A 284 12.50 15.76 1.55
C ARG A 284 11.37 15.03 0.81
N ALA A 285 11.71 14.00 0.06
CA ALA A 285 10.73 13.08 -0.50
C ALA A 285 9.88 12.48 0.62
N LYS A 286 8.58 12.31 0.38
CA LYS A 286 7.71 11.64 1.33
C LYS A 286 8.12 10.17 1.36
N SER A 287 8.38 9.64 2.55
CA SER A 287 8.78 8.24 2.73
C SER A 287 7.93 7.53 3.78
N LEU A 288 7.90 6.20 3.71
CA LEU A 288 7.30 5.35 4.76
C LEU A 288 8.31 5.12 5.90
N GLY A 289 8.75 6.20 6.55
CA GLY A 289 9.69 6.18 7.67
C GLY A 289 11.11 6.64 7.35
N ALA A 290 11.94 6.71 8.39
CA ALA A 290 13.35 7.07 8.25
C ALA A 290 14.05 6.06 7.34
N GLY A 291 14.62 6.54 6.24
CA GLY A 291 15.30 5.71 5.25
C GLY A 291 14.38 4.75 4.48
N GLY A 292 13.05 4.88 4.64
CA GLY A 292 12.08 4.10 3.87
C GLY A 292 11.98 4.56 2.40
N PRO A 293 11.37 3.76 1.53
CA PRO A 293 11.21 4.10 0.11
C PRO A 293 10.50 5.43 -0.08
N ALA A 294 11.00 6.23 -1.02
CA ALA A 294 10.33 7.46 -1.44
C ALA A 294 9.01 7.11 -2.15
N LEU A 295 7.96 7.86 -1.80
CA LEU A 295 6.63 7.68 -2.36
C LEU A 295 6.51 8.39 -3.71
N THR A 296 5.71 7.81 -4.58
CA THR A 296 5.22 8.42 -5.81
C THR A 296 3.82 8.97 -5.58
N GLY A 297 3.25 9.68 -6.55
CA GLY A 297 1.86 10.16 -6.44
C GLY A 297 0.88 9.01 -6.25
N ARG A 298 1.07 7.88 -6.95
CA ARG A 298 0.24 6.68 -6.80
C ARG A 298 0.33 6.06 -5.41
N THR A 299 1.53 5.97 -4.82
CA THR A 299 1.66 5.37 -3.48
C THR A 299 1.19 6.32 -2.39
N LEU A 300 1.32 7.64 -2.59
CA LEU A 300 0.69 8.66 -1.75
C LEU A 300 -0.85 8.55 -1.79
N LEU A 301 -1.43 8.28 -2.96
CA LEU A 301 -2.87 8.07 -3.13
C LEU A 301 -3.37 6.86 -2.31
N HIS A 302 -2.66 5.73 -2.40
CA HIS A 302 -2.97 4.56 -1.57
C HIS A 302 -2.85 4.86 -0.08
N LEU A 303 -1.81 5.60 0.32
CA LEU A 303 -1.63 5.99 1.72
C LEU A 303 -2.77 6.89 2.22
N ALA A 304 -3.18 7.86 1.42
CA ALA A 304 -4.30 8.74 1.75
C ALA A 304 -5.62 7.99 1.90
N ALA A 305 -5.89 7.00 1.04
CA ALA A 305 -7.06 6.14 1.16
C ALA A 305 -7.06 5.35 2.47
N GLN A 306 -5.93 4.72 2.82
CA GLN A 306 -5.78 3.98 4.08
C GLN A 306 -6.01 4.88 5.32
N TYR A 307 -5.50 6.11 5.28
CA TYR A 307 -5.74 7.06 6.36
C TYR A 307 -7.20 7.52 6.44
N CYS A 308 -7.87 7.74 5.31
CA CYS A 308 -9.29 8.07 5.29
C CYS A 308 -10.13 6.93 5.90
N ASP A 309 -9.88 5.69 5.48
CA ASP A 309 -10.60 4.51 5.98
C ASP A 309 -10.40 4.34 7.49
N ALA A 310 -9.16 4.42 7.97
CA ALA A 310 -8.86 4.31 9.40
C ALA A 310 -9.62 5.39 10.20
N ILE A 311 -9.52 6.66 9.80
CA ILE A 311 -10.18 7.78 10.47
C ILE A 311 -11.71 7.63 10.45
N ASN A 312 -12.28 7.13 9.35
CA ASN A 312 -13.72 6.94 9.20
C ASN A 312 -14.26 5.86 10.13
N ASP A 313 -13.50 4.79 10.37
CA ASP A 313 -13.89 3.69 11.23
C ASP A 313 -13.75 4.03 12.72
N GLY A 314 -13.43 5.29 13.05
CA GLY A 314 -13.17 5.74 14.42
C GLY A 314 -11.87 5.21 14.98
N ALA A 315 -11.10 4.47 14.18
CA ALA A 315 -9.73 4.12 14.47
C ALA A 315 -8.83 5.31 14.17
N LEU A 316 -7.71 5.42 14.89
CA LEU A 316 -6.68 6.34 14.47
C LEU A 316 -5.85 5.64 13.40
N PRO A 317 -5.39 6.36 12.38
CA PRO A 317 -4.48 5.81 11.40
C PRO A 317 -3.21 5.34 12.12
N ASN A 318 -3.11 4.03 12.35
CA ASN A 318 -1.87 3.43 12.82
C ASN A 318 -0.88 3.52 11.65
N ILE A 319 0.03 4.48 11.77
CA ILE A 319 1.04 4.84 10.77
C ILE A 319 1.75 3.58 10.27
N SER A 320 2.16 2.69 11.17
CA SER A 320 2.89 1.46 10.83
C SER A 320 2.02 0.46 10.03
N SER A 321 0.76 0.29 10.40
CA SER A 321 -0.16 -0.62 9.70
C SER A 321 -0.53 -0.13 8.30
N ALA A 322 -0.82 1.17 8.15
CA ALA A 322 -1.12 1.78 6.86
C ALA A 322 0.09 1.65 5.92
N PHE A 323 1.30 1.81 6.44
CA PHE A 323 2.52 1.68 5.67
C PHE A 323 2.78 0.24 5.23
N SER A 324 2.65 -0.71 6.16
CA SER A 324 2.80 -2.14 5.86
C SER A 324 1.79 -2.58 4.79
N ALA A 325 0.56 -2.08 4.86
CA ALA A 325 -0.48 -2.34 3.86
C ALA A 325 -0.12 -1.74 2.48
N VAL A 326 0.38 -0.49 2.44
CA VAL A 326 0.82 0.14 1.18
C VAL A 326 2.01 -0.61 0.58
N ILE A 327 3.02 -0.99 1.38
CA ILE A 327 4.17 -1.79 0.91
C ILE A 327 3.69 -3.13 0.36
N ALA A 328 2.86 -3.87 1.11
CA ALA A 328 2.35 -5.17 0.67
C ALA A 328 1.50 -5.06 -0.62
N SER A 329 0.73 -3.98 -0.77
CA SER A 329 -0.05 -3.71 -1.97
C SER A 329 0.85 -3.44 -3.18
N GLU A 330 1.85 -2.57 -3.04
CA GLU A 330 2.78 -2.26 -4.13
C GLU A 330 3.68 -3.44 -4.50
N CYS A 331 4.16 -4.22 -3.52
CA CYS A 331 4.94 -5.44 -3.80
C CYS A 331 4.09 -6.50 -4.52
N ARG A 332 2.80 -6.61 -4.20
CA ARG A 332 1.87 -7.51 -4.92
C ARG A 332 1.64 -7.03 -6.35
N ARG A 333 1.46 -5.73 -6.55
CA ARG A 333 1.36 -5.15 -7.89
C ARG A 333 2.64 -5.36 -8.70
N ALA A 334 3.81 -5.14 -8.09
CA ALA A 334 5.10 -5.38 -8.72
C ALA A 334 5.20 -6.83 -9.21
N LEU A 335 4.78 -7.79 -8.37
CA LEU A 335 4.70 -9.20 -8.72
C LEU A 335 3.76 -9.43 -9.90
N ASP A 336 2.51 -8.96 -9.83
CA ASP A 336 1.51 -9.20 -10.87
C ASP A 336 1.96 -8.63 -12.23
N GLU A 337 2.55 -7.44 -12.23
CA GLU A 337 3.00 -6.76 -13.43
C GLU A 337 4.26 -7.41 -14.04
N ALA A 338 5.23 -7.79 -13.19
CA ALA A 338 6.42 -8.51 -13.64
C ALA A 338 6.10 -9.92 -14.15
N ALA A 339 5.19 -10.63 -13.47
CA ALA A 339 4.73 -11.95 -13.89
C ALA A 339 4.00 -11.86 -15.23
N ARG A 340 3.13 -10.84 -15.40
CA ARG A 340 2.44 -10.61 -16.66
C ARG A 340 3.40 -10.31 -17.81
N LEU A 341 4.41 -9.46 -17.60
CA LEU A 341 5.44 -9.17 -18.61
C LEU A 341 6.09 -10.47 -19.10
N TYR A 342 6.45 -11.36 -18.18
CA TYR A 342 7.04 -12.63 -18.53
C TYR A 342 6.05 -13.55 -19.27
N VAL A 343 4.81 -13.69 -18.77
CA VAL A 343 3.79 -14.55 -19.39
C VAL A 343 3.46 -14.09 -20.81
N ASP A 344 3.26 -12.79 -21.00
CA ASP A 344 2.95 -12.21 -22.31
C ASP A 344 4.12 -12.42 -23.29
N GLY A 345 5.37 -12.19 -22.84
CA GLY A 345 6.57 -12.45 -23.63
C GLY A 345 6.78 -13.93 -23.96
N ALA A 346 6.58 -14.82 -22.98
CA ALA A 346 6.70 -16.26 -23.15
C ALA A 346 5.65 -16.81 -24.13
N SER A 347 4.41 -16.28 -24.08
CA SER A 347 3.38 -16.62 -25.06
C SER A 347 3.75 -16.16 -26.46
N ALA A 348 4.26 -14.92 -26.60
CA ALA A 348 4.67 -14.38 -27.89
C ALA A 348 5.83 -15.18 -28.52
N ALA A 349 6.77 -15.68 -27.72
CA ALA A 349 7.85 -16.53 -28.18
C ALA A 349 7.37 -17.89 -28.75
N MET A 350 6.15 -18.32 -28.39
CA MET A 350 5.56 -19.59 -28.83
C MET A 350 4.69 -19.46 -30.10
N ASP A 351 4.55 -18.25 -30.64
CA ASP A 351 3.80 -17.99 -31.88
C ASP A 351 4.73 -17.89 -33.10
N PRO A 352 4.36 -18.47 -34.27
CA PRO A 352 3.13 -19.22 -34.55
C PRO A 352 3.21 -20.70 -34.12
N PRO A 353 2.05 -21.37 -33.89
CA PRO A 353 1.98 -22.72 -33.32
C PRO A 353 2.61 -23.84 -34.16
N ASP A 354 2.83 -23.62 -35.45
CA ASP A 354 3.21 -24.64 -36.43
C ASP A 354 4.72 -24.91 -36.52
N LYS A 355 5.56 -24.08 -35.87
CA LYS A 355 7.01 -24.23 -35.88
C LYS A 355 7.50 -24.36 -34.44
N PRO A 356 8.14 -25.47 -34.04
CA PRO A 356 8.80 -25.51 -32.74
C PRO A 356 9.92 -24.47 -32.73
N PRO A 357 9.92 -23.53 -31.77
CA PRO A 357 11.07 -22.67 -31.52
C PRO A 357 12.35 -23.50 -31.35
N ASP A 358 13.47 -22.94 -31.78
CA ASP A 358 14.78 -23.50 -31.44
C ASP A 358 14.96 -23.43 -29.91
N GLU A 359 15.30 -24.57 -29.28
CA GLU A 359 15.49 -24.66 -27.83
C GLU A 359 16.56 -23.67 -27.35
N ALA A 360 17.60 -23.43 -28.16
CA ALA A 360 18.62 -22.43 -27.86
C ALA A 360 18.05 -21.00 -27.87
N ALA A 361 17.20 -20.68 -28.85
CA ALA A 361 16.56 -19.37 -28.94
C ALA A 361 15.57 -19.15 -27.80
N TRP A 362 14.82 -20.17 -27.39
CA TRP A 362 13.96 -20.10 -26.21
C TRP A 362 14.75 -19.85 -24.92
N LEU A 363 15.88 -20.52 -24.72
CA LEU A 363 16.71 -20.32 -23.53
C LEU A 363 17.26 -18.88 -23.43
N GLU A 364 17.65 -18.29 -24.56
CA GLU A 364 18.11 -16.90 -24.64
C GLU A 364 16.96 -15.91 -24.35
N GLU A 365 15.81 -16.10 -24.99
CA GLU A 365 14.62 -15.27 -24.76
C GLU A 365 14.12 -15.38 -23.31
N HIS A 366 14.10 -16.60 -22.75
CA HIS A 366 13.78 -16.84 -21.35
C HIS A 366 14.69 -16.05 -20.41
N ALA A 367 16.01 -16.05 -20.65
CA ALA A 367 16.96 -15.31 -19.83
C ALA A 367 16.67 -13.80 -19.89
N SER A 368 16.41 -13.27 -21.09
CA SER A 368 16.06 -11.86 -21.30
C SER A 368 14.75 -11.47 -20.60
N LEU A 369 13.70 -12.29 -20.75
CA LEU A 369 12.40 -12.08 -20.09
C LEU A 369 12.51 -12.18 -18.56
N HIS A 370 13.32 -13.11 -18.06
CA HIS A 370 13.56 -13.28 -16.62
C HIS A 370 14.25 -12.03 -16.04
N GLU A 371 15.30 -11.54 -16.70
CA GLU A 371 16.01 -10.33 -16.28
C GLU A 371 15.08 -9.11 -16.36
N SER A 372 14.31 -8.97 -17.45
CA SER A 372 13.33 -7.89 -17.64
C SER A 372 12.23 -7.90 -16.58
N ALA A 373 11.70 -9.07 -16.23
CA ALA A 373 10.69 -9.22 -15.19
C ALA A 373 11.25 -8.85 -13.80
N LEU A 374 12.46 -9.31 -13.46
CA LEU A 374 13.12 -8.93 -12.20
C LEU A 374 13.45 -7.44 -12.15
N HIS A 375 13.90 -6.86 -13.25
CA HIS A 375 14.14 -5.43 -13.34
C HIS A 375 12.84 -4.64 -13.18
N ARG A 376 11.76 -5.06 -13.83
CA ARG A 376 10.42 -4.44 -13.68
C ARG A 376 9.91 -4.55 -12.24
N PHE A 377 10.06 -5.71 -11.61
CA PHE A 377 9.70 -5.91 -10.21
C PHE A 377 10.47 -4.96 -9.30
N LYS A 378 11.80 -4.91 -9.40
CA LYS A 378 12.65 -4.04 -8.56
C LYS A 378 12.38 -2.56 -8.77
N GLY A 379 11.99 -2.15 -9.98
CA GLY A 379 11.59 -0.77 -10.26
C GLY A 379 10.26 -0.35 -9.63
N ILE A 380 9.44 -1.30 -9.18
CA ILE A 380 8.11 -1.04 -8.60
C ILE A 380 8.06 -1.38 -7.11
N ALA A 381 8.65 -2.51 -6.72
CA ALA A 381 8.60 -3.02 -5.36
C ALA A 381 9.21 -2.00 -4.38
N MET A 382 8.50 -1.76 -3.28
CA MET A 382 8.93 -0.75 -2.31
C MET A 382 9.82 -1.36 -1.23
N GLY A 383 11.11 -1.04 -1.30
CA GLY A 383 12.13 -1.39 -0.31
C GLY A 383 12.53 -2.87 -0.31
N ASP A 384 13.47 -3.22 0.56
CA ASP A 384 14.04 -4.57 0.68
C ASP A 384 13.46 -5.35 1.87
N GLY A 385 12.25 -4.98 2.31
CA GLY A 385 11.59 -5.57 3.47
C GLY A 385 11.05 -6.99 3.23
N PRO A 386 10.54 -7.67 4.28
CA PRO A 386 10.04 -9.04 4.19
C PRO A 386 8.90 -9.21 3.16
N ALA A 387 8.03 -8.20 3.01
CA ALA A 387 6.98 -8.22 1.98
C ALA A 387 7.55 -8.20 0.55
N ALA A 388 8.62 -7.45 0.31
CA ALA A 388 9.29 -7.42 -0.99
C ALA A 388 10.02 -8.74 -1.27
N ALA A 389 10.71 -9.31 -0.27
CA ALA A 389 11.35 -10.61 -0.38
C ALA A 389 10.36 -11.74 -0.65
N GLU A 390 9.21 -11.76 0.06
CA GLU A 390 8.14 -12.73 -0.16
C GLU A 390 7.53 -12.61 -1.57
N ALA A 391 7.25 -11.39 -2.02
CA ALA A 391 6.74 -11.14 -3.36
C ALA A 391 7.76 -11.51 -4.45
N GLN A 392 9.05 -11.23 -4.25
CA GLN A 392 10.11 -11.62 -5.17
C GLN A 392 10.25 -13.15 -5.26
N ALA A 393 10.18 -13.86 -4.12
CA ALA A 393 10.22 -15.31 -4.09
C ALA A 393 9.02 -15.92 -4.85
N LYS A 394 7.81 -15.39 -4.64
CA LYS A 394 6.61 -15.79 -5.39
C LYS A 394 6.72 -15.49 -6.88
N LEU A 395 7.31 -14.35 -7.26
CA LEU A 395 7.58 -14.04 -8.65
C LEU A 395 8.48 -15.11 -9.27
N LEU A 396 9.63 -15.40 -8.65
CA LEU A 396 10.55 -16.44 -9.14
C LEU A 396 9.88 -17.81 -9.28
N GLU A 397 9.02 -18.19 -8.34
CA GLU A 397 8.21 -19.41 -8.42
C GLU A 397 7.27 -19.39 -9.64
N GLN A 398 6.56 -18.29 -9.88
CA GLN A 398 5.68 -18.14 -11.05
C GLN A 398 6.46 -18.17 -12.37
N LEU A 399 7.61 -17.51 -12.44
CA LEU A 399 8.48 -17.54 -13.62
C LEU A 399 8.98 -18.96 -13.92
N ALA A 400 9.38 -19.70 -12.88
CA ALA A 400 9.83 -21.09 -13.01
C ALA A 400 8.69 -22.03 -13.44
N ALA A 401 7.50 -21.87 -12.86
CA ALA A 401 6.32 -22.64 -13.24
C ALA A 401 5.93 -22.39 -14.70
N GLU A 402 5.94 -21.11 -15.14
CA GLU A 402 5.61 -20.75 -16.50
C GLU A 402 6.66 -21.24 -17.51
N LYS A 403 7.96 -21.12 -17.18
CA LYS A 403 9.04 -21.77 -17.95
C LYS A 403 8.78 -23.27 -18.12
N GLY A 404 8.42 -23.96 -17.04
CA GLY A 404 8.12 -25.39 -17.07
C GLY A 404 6.99 -25.75 -18.03
N LYS A 405 5.95 -24.91 -18.13
CA LYS A 405 4.86 -25.09 -19.12
C LYS A 405 5.36 -24.93 -20.55
N VAL A 406 6.17 -23.91 -20.80
CA VAL A 406 6.75 -23.66 -22.13
C VAL A 406 7.69 -24.80 -22.55
N ASP A 407 8.58 -25.24 -21.66
CA ASP A 407 9.49 -26.36 -21.92
C ASP A 407 8.72 -27.66 -22.23
N ALA A 408 7.61 -27.92 -21.52
CA ALA A 408 6.74 -29.07 -21.80
C ALA A 408 6.05 -28.95 -23.17
N LEU A 409 5.57 -27.76 -23.52
CA LEU A 409 4.97 -27.47 -24.82
C LEU A 409 5.97 -27.66 -25.97
N LEU A 410 7.21 -27.16 -25.81
CA LEU A 410 8.29 -27.32 -26.77
C LEU A 410 8.63 -28.80 -27.01
N ARG A 411 8.77 -29.58 -25.93
CA ARG A 411 8.99 -31.03 -26.02
C ARG A 411 7.86 -31.73 -26.78
N ALA A 412 6.60 -31.43 -26.44
CA ALA A 412 5.44 -32.03 -27.10
C ALA A 412 5.37 -31.67 -28.60
N ARG A 413 5.64 -30.41 -28.97
CA ARG A 413 5.67 -29.96 -30.38
C ARG A 413 6.81 -30.63 -31.15
N SER A 414 7.99 -30.77 -30.53
CA SER A 414 9.14 -31.45 -31.12
C SER A 414 8.87 -32.95 -31.35
N GLU A 415 8.29 -33.63 -30.35
CA GLU A 415 7.90 -35.05 -30.47
C GLU A 415 6.88 -35.25 -31.59
N ALA A 416 5.83 -34.42 -31.66
CA ALA A 416 4.83 -34.47 -32.71
C ALA A 416 5.43 -34.23 -34.11
N LEU A 417 6.37 -33.29 -34.24
CA LEU A 417 7.10 -33.05 -35.48
C LEU A 417 7.93 -34.27 -35.89
N CYS A 418 8.70 -34.86 -34.96
CA CYS A 418 9.51 -36.04 -35.20
C CYS A 418 8.66 -37.23 -35.65
N LEU A 419 7.54 -37.51 -34.97
CA LEU A 419 6.63 -38.58 -35.34
C LEU A 419 6.07 -38.38 -36.76
N ARG A 420 5.69 -37.16 -37.12
CA ARG A 420 5.20 -36.83 -38.46
C ARG A 420 6.28 -37.01 -39.52
N LEU A 421 7.52 -36.60 -39.26
CA LEU A 421 8.64 -36.78 -40.19
C LEU A 421 9.00 -38.27 -40.37
N VAL A 422 9.03 -39.04 -39.28
CA VAL A 422 9.30 -40.49 -39.34
C VAL A 422 8.19 -41.22 -40.11
N ALA A 423 6.92 -40.87 -39.88
CA ALA A 423 5.80 -41.45 -40.62
C ALA A 423 5.91 -41.16 -42.13
N ALA A 424 6.21 -39.90 -42.50
CA ALA A 424 6.39 -39.51 -43.89
C ALA A 424 7.58 -40.25 -44.56
N LEU A 425 8.70 -40.39 -43.86
CA LEU A 425 9.85 -41.16 -44.34
C LEU A 425 9.51 -42.65 -44.51
N ALA A 426 8.84 -43.24 -43.52
CA ALA A 426 8.43 -44.64 -43.57
C ALA A 426 7.48 -44.92 -44.75
N GLU A 427 6.56 -44.00 -45.03
CA GLU A 427 5.65 -44.07 -46.18
C GLU A 427 6.43 -44.00 -47.50
N GLN A 428 7.37 -43.06 -47.65
CA GLN A 428 8.22 -42.94 -48.83
C GLN A 428 9.07 -44.21 -49.05
N PHE A 429 9.71 -44.75 -48.01
CA PHE A 429 10.47 -45.99 -48.12
C PHE A 429 9.57 -47.19 -48.44
N GLY A 430 8.40 -47.27 -47.82
CA GLY A 430 7.41 -48.30 -48.09
C GLY A 430 6.91 -48.27 -49.54
N GLN A 431 6.68 -47.08 -50.10
CA GLN A 431 6.30 -46.90 -51.49
C GLN A 431 7.39 -47.39 -52.45
N ARG A 432 8.65 -46.96 -52.24
CA ARG A 432 9.79 -47.42 -53.05
C ARG A 432 10.01 -48.93 -52.97
N ALA A 433 9.81 -49.52 -51.79
CA ALA A 433 9.92 -50.97 -51.62
C ALA A 433 8.82 -51.73 -52.39
N ARG A 434 7.57 -51.24 -52.37
CA ARG A 434 6.46 -51.80 -53.17
C ARG A 434 6.74 -51.70 -54.67
N GLU A 435 7.22 -50.55 -55.14
CA GLU A 435 7.61 -50.34 -56.54
C GLU A 435 8.72 -51.30 -56.97
N ALA A 436 9.77 -51.46 -56.16
CA ALA A 436 10.85 -52.40 -56.43
C ALA A 436 10.40 -53.86 -56.44
N THR A 437 9.49 -54.24 -55.53
CA THR A 437 8.92 -55.60 -55.47
C THR A 437 8.04 -55.88 -56.69
N ALA A 438 7.22 -54.90 -57.12
CA ALA A 438 6.41 -55.01 -58.32
C ALA A 438 7.27 -55.15 -59.59
N ALA A 439 8.37 -54.39 -59.70
CA ALA A 439 9.32 -54.51 -60.80
C ALA A 439 10.01 -55.89 -60.85
N ALA A 440 10.40 -56.43 -59.68
CA ALA A 440 11.00 -57.76 -59.59
C ALA A 440 10.01 -58.88 -59.99
N LEU A 441 8.76 -58.78 -59.55
CA LEU A 441 7.69 -59.73 -59.92
C LEU A 441 7.38 -59.69 -61.42
N ALA A 442 7.35 -58.51 -62.03
CA ALA A 442 7.17 -58.33 -63.48
C ALA A 442 8.31 -58.97 -64.28
N ALA A 443 9.57 -58.82 -63.81
CA ALA A 443 10.72 -59.44 -64.45
C ALA A 443 10.69 -60.98 -64.36
N ILE A 444 10.24 -61.54 -63.23
CA ILE A 444 10.09 -63.01 -63.06
C ILE A 444 8.98 -63.55 -63.96
N THR A 445 7.83 -62.88 -64.05
CA THR A 445 6.73 -63.30 -64.94
C THR A 445 7.12 -63.23 -66.42
N ALA A 446 7.92 -62.24 -66.82
CA ALA A 446 8.48 -62.18 -68.18
C ALA A 446 9.46 -63.34 -68.47
N ALA A 447 10.25 -63.76 -67.47
CA ALA A 447 11.17 -64.88 -67.60
C ALA A 447 10.45 -66.25 -67.63
N ASP A 448 9.39 -66.43 -66.84
CA ASP A 448 8.58 -67.66 -66.83
C ASP A 448 7.76 -67.82 -68.12
N ALA A 449 7.27 -66.71 -68.70
CA ALA A 449 6.63 -66.71 -70.02
C ALA A 449 7.57 -67.17 -71.15
N ALA A 450 8.89 -66.98 -70.98
CA ALA A 450 9.90 -67.44 -71.92
C ALA A 450 10.29 -68.93 -71.73
N GLN A 451 9.97 -69.55 -70.60
CA GLN A 451 10.34 -70.95 -70.30
C GLN A 451 9.22 -71.99 -70.56
N ASN A 452 7.94 -71.61 -70.58
CA ASN A 452 6.79 -72.54 -70.76
C ASN A 452 6.12 -72.45 -72.15
N GLY A 453 6.84 -72.77 -73.22
CA GLY A 453 6.46 -72.48 -74.62
C GLY A 453 5.22 -73.18 -75.23
N SER A 454 4.59 -72.50 -76.20
CA SER A 454 4.37 -72.98 -77.59
C SER A 454 4.00 -71.81 -78.51
N ALA A 455 4.48 -71.86 -79.77
CA ALA A 455 4.47 -70.78 -80.77
C ALA A 455 3.07 -70.34 -81.29
N PRO A 456 2.98 -69.18 -81.97
CA PRO A 456 2.88 -69.27 -83.42
C PRO A 456 3.85 -68.35 -84.18
N THR A 457 4.50 -68.97 -85.18
CA THR A 457 4.96 -68.46 -86.48
C THR A 457 5.44 -67.01 -86.65
N ALA A 458 6.73 -66.94 -87.00
CA ALA A 458 7.34 -66.08 -88.01
C ALA A 458 7.48 -64.57 -87.71
N ALA A 459 8.61 -64.21 -87.10
CA ALA A 459 9.59 -63.28 -87.68
C ALA A 459 10.83 -63.27 -86.78
N ALA A 460 11.86 -64.03 -87.15
CA ALA A 460 13.16 -63.96 -86.49
C ALA A 460 13.95 -62.75 -87.04
N PRO A 461 14.42 -61.81 -86.21
CA PRO A 461 15.66 -61.12 -86.49
C PRO A 461 16.79 -62.06 -86.06
N THR A 462 17.51 -62.54 -87.05
CA THR A 462 18.79 -63.24 -86.92
C THR A 462 19.85 -62.21 -86.53
N ASP A 463 20.42 -62.35 -85.33
CA ASP A 463 21.80 -61.94 -85.07
C ASP A 463 22.48 -63.04 -84.24
N ALA A 464 22.64 -64.19 -84.90
CA ALA A 464 23.52 -65.29 -84.52
C ALA A 464 24.52 -65.55 -85.65
N SER A 465 25.12 -64.48 -86.19
CA SER A 465 25.91 -64.51 -87.43
C SER A 465 27.36 -64.99 -87.27
N GLN A 466 27.78 -65.56 -86.14
CA GLN A 466 29.19 -65.94 -85.95
C GLN A 466 29.45 -67.41 -85.53
N ALA A 467 28.43 -68.19 -85.15
CA ALA A 467 28.62 -69.59 -84.70
C ALA A 467 28.35 -70.67 -85.78
N GLN A 468 27.82 -70.30 -86.95
CA GLN A 468 27.63 -71.21 -88.09
C GLN A 468 28.64 -70.99 -89.24
N ALA A 469 29.60 -70.07 -89.07
CA ALA A 469 30.53 -69.71 -90.13
C ALA A 469 31.60 -70.79 -90.40
N LEU A 470 32.05 -71.56 -89.40
CA LEU A 470 33.20 -72.47 -89.57
C LEU A 470 32.92 -73.72 -90.44
N PRO A 471 31.81 -74.47 -90.25
CA PRO A 471 31.51 -75.65 -91.08
C PRO A 471 31.29 -75.29 -92.55
N VAL A 472 30.67 -74.13 -92.79
CA VAL A 472 30.39 -73.61 -94.14
C VAL A 472 31.66 -73.09 -94.81
N THR A 473 32.53 -72.39 -94.07
CA THR A 473 33.82 -71.90 -94.61
C THR A 473 34.76 -73.06 -94.95
N LEU A 474 34.78 -74.13 -94.15
CA LEU A 474 35.57 -75.33 -94.42
C LEU A 474 35.05 -76.11 -95.63
N SER A 475 33.72 -76.20 -95.79
CA SER A 475 33.10 -76.82 -96.96
C SER A 475 33.41 -76.05 -98.25
N ASN A 476 33.40 -74.72 -98.20
CA ASN A 476 33.77 -73.86 -99.32
C ASN A 476 35.26 -73.96 -99.69
N LEU A 477 36.16 -73.97 -98.70
CA LEU A 477 37.61 -74.10 -98.93
C LEU A 477 37.98 -75.47 -99.52
N MET A 478 37.30 -76.55 -99.08
CA MET A 478 37.48 -77.89 -99.64
C MET A 478 36.96 -78.00 -101.08
N ALA A 479 35.81 -77.39 -101.38
CA ALA A 479 35.27 -77.35 -102.74
C ALA A 479 36.17 -76.56 -103.71
N GLU A 480 36.85 -75.53 -103.21
CA GLU A 480 37.80 -74.71 -103.98
C GLU A 480 39.11 -75.46 -104.27
N TYR A 481 39.64 -76.21 -103.30
CA TYR A 481 40.79 -77.10 -103.48
C TYR A 481 40.48 -78.24 -104.48
N GLU A 482 39.28 -78.81 -104.43
CA GLU A 482 38.84 -79.88 -105.34
C GLU A 482 38.71 -79.43 -106.79
N ARG A 483 38.37 -78.15 -107.03
CA ARG A 483 38.30 -77.52 -108.36
C ARG A 483 39.66 -77.17 -108.96
N GLN A 484 40.63 -76.75 -108.16
CA GLN A 484 41.90 -76.21 -108.66
C GLN A 484 43.04 -77.25 -108.79
N ALA A 485 42.93 -78.40 -108.12
CA ALA A 485 44.01 -79.40 -108.11
C ALA A 485 43.81 -80.55 -109.11
N ALA A 486 44.81 -80.79 -109.98
CA ALA A 486 44.87 -81.92 -110.92
C ALA A 486 46.22 -82.67 -110.85
N GLY A 487 46.18 -84.01 -110.96
CA GLY A 487 47.36 -84.91 -110.95
C GLY A 487 47.35 -85.98 -109.85
N ALA A 488 48.24 -86.97 -109.95
CA ALA A 488 48.29 -88.16 -109.08
C ALA A 488 48.68 -87.90 -107.61
N SER A 489 49.00 -86.66 -107.23
CA SER A 489 49.36 -86.27 -105.85
C SER A 489 48.19 -85.73 -105.00
N LYS A 490 46.95 -85.71 -105.52
CA LYS A 490 45.76 -85.14 -104.85
C LYS A 490 45.38 -85.82 -103.52
N ALA A 491 45.59 -87.13 -103.39
CA ALA A 491 45.22 -87.87 -102.17
C ALA A 491 46.17 -87.57 -101.00
N SER A 492 47.48 -87.50 -101.26
CA SER A 492 48.52 -87.29 -100.24
C SER A 492 48.50 -85.87 -99.65
N GLY A 493 48.18 -84.85 -100.47
CA GLY A 493 48.00 -83.47 -100.00
C GLY A 493 46.78 -83.28 -99.09
N ARG A 494 45.68 -83.99 -99.35
CA ARG A 494 44.45 -83.96 -98.53
C ARG A 494 44.69 -84.52 -97.13
N GLU A 495 45.43 -85.62 -97.06
CA GLU A 495 45.71 -86.34 -95.81
C GLU A 495 46.66 -85.55 -94.89
N ALA A 496 47.67 -84.90 -95.46
CA ALA A 496 48.60 -84.05 -94.71
C ALA A 496 47.95 -82.77 -94.14
N LEU A 497 46.95 -82.20 -94.84
CA LEU A 497 46.20 -81.04 -94.38
C LEU A 497 45.26 -81.40 -93.21
N LEU A 498 44.52 -82.51 -93.34
CA LEU A 498 43.62 -83.01 -92.29
C LEU A 498 44.40 -83.42 -91.03
N ALA A 499 45.56 -84.06 -91.19
CA ALA A 499 46.41 -84.47 -90.06
C ALA A 499 46.96 -83.29 -89.23
N ARG A 500 47.08 -82.09 -89.82
CA ARG A 500 47.57 -80.88 -89.13
C ARG A 500 46.47 -80.05 -88.47
N MET A 501 45.25 -80.08 -89.01
CA MET A 501 44.15 -79.20 -88.55
C MET A 501 43.27 -79.82 -87.47
N VAL A 502 43.12 -81.16 -87.44
CA VAL A 502 42.25 -81.86 -86.47
C VAL A 502 42.67 -81.65 -85.00
N PRO A 503 43.96 -81.69 -84.61
CA PRO A 503 44.35 -81.49 -83.21
C PRO A 503 44.10 -80.07 -82.67
N LEU A 504 44.19 -79.05 -83.53
CA LEU A 504 44.01 -77.63 -83.17
C LEU A 504 42.53 -77.25 -82.95
N MET A 505 41.60 -77.97 -83.60
CA MET A 505 40.16 -77.75 -83.42
C MET A 505 39.61 -78.44 -82.16
N VAL A 506 40.15 -79.59 -81.79
CA VAL A 506 39.77 -80.33 -80.57
C VAL A 506 40.16 -79.55 -79.30
N SER A 507 41.31 -78.87 -79.30
CA SER A 507 41.73 -78.03 -78.16
C SER A 507 40.86 -76.78 -77.98
N SER A 508 40.46 -76.12 -79.07
CA SER A 508 39.64 -74.90 -79.01
C SER A 508 38.20 -75.13 -78.58
N LEU A 509 37.62 -76.32 -78.85
CA LEU A 509 36.26 -76.69 -78.42
C LEU A 509 36.20 -77.03 -76.93
N ALA A 510 37.25 -77.67 -76.40
CA ALA A 510 37.33 -78.04 -74.98
C ALA A 510 37.46 -76.84 -74.03
N ASP A 511 38.04 -75.73 -74.49
CA ASP A 511 38.22 -74.52 -73.66
C ASP A 511 36.94 -73.67 -73.57
N VAL A 512 36.14 -73.62 -74.64
CA VAL A 512 34.83 -72.92 -74.65
C VAL A 512 33.80 -73.64 -73.77
N GLU A 513 33.80 -74.98 -73.75
CA GLU A 513 32.91 -75.76 -72.89
C GLU A 513 33.26 -75.62 -71.39
N ARG A 514 34.56 -75.49 -71.05
CA ARG A 514 34.99 -75.21 -69.66
C ARG A 514 34.55 -73.83 -69.19
N GLU A 515 34.64 -72.81 -70.05
CA GLU A 515 34.30 -71.43 -69.69
C GLU A 515 32.79 -71.25 -69.47
N GLN A 516 31.95 -71.89 -70.30
CA GLN A 516 30.49 -71.88 -70.14
C GLN A 516 30.03 -72.66 -68.89
N ALA A 517 30.71 -73.76 -68.55
CA ALA A 517 30.43 -74.51 -67.33
C ALA A 517 30.77 -73.71 -66.05
N HIS A 518 31.87 -72.93 -66.07
CA HIS A 518 32.24 -72.04 -64.95
C HIS A 518 31.29 -70.86 -64.77
N ALA A 519 30.83 -70.23 -65.86
CA ALA A 519 29.85 -69.14 -65.79
C ALA A 519 28.48 -69.60 -65.25
N ALA A 520 28.02 -70.79 -65.67
CA ALA A 520 26.77 -71.37 -65.18
C ALA A 520 26.83 -71.76 -63.69
N ALA A 521 28.00 -72.20 -63.19
CA ALA A 521 28.21 -72.49 -61.78
C ALA A 521 28.22 -71.22 -60.90
N ALA A 522 28.86 -70.14 -61.37
CA ALA A 522 28.91 -68.86 -60.66
C ALA A 522 27.51 -68.20 -60.52
N ALA A 523 26.70 -68.25 -61.58
CA ALA A 523 25.33 -67.73 -61.56
C ALA A 523 24.42 -68.47 -60.56
N ARG A 524 24.59 -69.79 -60.41
CA ARG A 524 23.84 -70.60 -59.44
C ARG A 524 24.23 -70.29 -57.99
N GLN A 525 25.52 -70.05 -57.72
CA GLN A 525 26.00 -69.65 -56.39
C GLN A 525 25.49 -68.26 -55.98
N ALA A 526 25.47 -67.30 -56.90
CA ALA A 526 24.95 -65.96 -56.64
C ALA A 526 23.44 -65.97 -56.32
N ALA A 527 22.65 -66.77 -57.06
CA ALA A 527 21.23 -66.94 -56.80
C ALA A 527 20.93 -67.60 -55.44
N ALA A 528 21.75 -68.55 -55.01
CA ALA A 528 21.64 -69.17 -53.69
C ALA A 528 21.98 -68.18 -52.55
N ALA A 529 23.03 -67.37 -52.71
CA ALA A 529 23.41 -66.34 -51.74
C ALA A 529 22.33 -65.27 -51.55
N ALA A 530 21.70 -64.83 -52.64
CA ALA A 530 20.62 -63.84 -52.62
C ALA A 530 19.36 -64.35 -51.86
N ARG A 531 19.00 -65.64 -52.04
CA ARG A 531 17.87 -66.25 -51.32
C ARG A 531 18.13 -66.30 -49.81
N THR A 532 19.35 -66.64 -49.39
CA THR A 532 19.74 -66.66 -47.97
C THR A 532 19.72 -65.26 -47.36
N ALA A 533 20.17 -64.24 -48.10
CA ALA A 533 20.14 -62.85 -47.64
C ALA A 533 18.71 -62.31 -47.46
N LEU A 534 17.78 -62.70 -48.34
CA LEU A 534 16.36 -62.33 -48.24
C LEU A 534 15.72 -62.91 -46.97
N VAL A 535 15.92 -64.21 -46.70
CA VAL A 535 15.39 -64.88 -45.50
C VAL A 535 15.92 -64.22 -44.22
N ALA A 536 17.21 -63.88 -44.18
CA ALA A 536 17.82 -63.18 -43.06
C ALA A 536 17.32 -61.74 -42.89
N ALA A 537 16.95 -61.04 -43.96
CA ALA A 537 16.35 -59.71 -43.90
C ALA A 537 14.90 -59.77 -43.37
N THR A 538 14.08 -60.70 -43.85
CA THR A 538 12.72 -60.91 -43.33
C THR A 538 12.69 -61.30 -41.86
N GLY A 539 13.63 -62.15 -41.41
CA GLY A 539 13.73 -62.51 -39.99
C GLY A 539 14.10 -61.34 -39.07
N ARG A 540 14.94 -60.41 -39.55
CA ARG A 540 15.28 -59.18 -38.80
C ARG A 540 14.09 -58.22 -38.71
N ALA A 541 13.31 -58.07 -39.78
CA ALA A 541 12.11 -57.24 -39.79
C ALA A 541 11.04 -57.73 -38.79
N GLN A 542 10.75 -59.03 -38.77
CA GLN A 542 9.78 -59.63 -37.83
C GLN A 542 10.21 -59.49 -36.36
N LYS A 543 11.52 -59.56 -36.08
CA LYS A 543 12.05 -59.35 -34.72
C LYS A 543 11.90 -57.90 -34.27
N ALA A 544 12.12 -56.94 -35.17
CA ALA A 544 11.94 -55.52 -34.89
C ALA A 544 10.47 -55.17 -34.63
N GLU A 545 9.54 -55.74 -35.41
CA GLU A 545 8.10 -55.55 -35.23
C GLU A 545 7.60 -56.09 -33.88
N LYS A 546 8.08 -57.26 -33.46
CA LYS A 546 7.78 -57.78 -32.11
C LYS A 546 8.31 -56.89 -31.00
N LEU A 547 9.54 -56.37 -31.11
CA LEU A 547 10.10 -55.46 -30.10
C LEU A 547 9.29 -54.17 -29.97
N ALA A 548 8.88 -53.59 -31.10
CA ALA A 548 8.06 -52.38 -31.13
C ALA A 548 6.67 -52.60 -30.49
N ALA A 549 6.06 -53.78 -30.71
CA ALA A 549 4.80 -54.14 -30.09
C ALA A 549 4.91 -54.26 -28.55
N THR A 550 6.00 -54.83 -28.04
CA THR A 550 6.24 -54.92 -26.59
C THR A 550 6.45 -53.55 -25.96
N SER A 551 7.29 -52.69 -26.56
CA SER A 551 7.51 -51.33 -26.04
C SER A 551 6.23 -50.48 -26.05
N ALA A 552 5.35 -50.68 -27.04
CA ALA A 552 4.05 -50.01 -27.10
C ALA A 552 3.04 -50.53 -26.05
N ALA A 553 3.23 -51.74 -25.52
CA ALA A 553 2.44 -52.27 -24.41
C ALA A 553 2.94 -51.72 -23.07
N ASP A 554 4.26 -51.67 -22.88
CA ASP A 554 4.88 -51.13 -21.67
C ASP A 554 4.53 -49.64 -21.46
N LEU A 555 4.60 -48.83 -22.53
CA LEU A 555 4.21 -47.41 -22.48
C LEU A 555 2.73 -47.20 -22.12
N ARG A 556 1.84 -48.10 -22.54
CA ARG A 556 0.41 -48.04 -22.17
C ARG A 556 0.21 -48.34 -20.69
N ALA A 557 0.91 -49.33 -20.16
CA ALA A 557 0.85 -49.67 -18.73
C ALA A 557 1.38 -48.53 -17.84
N THR A 558 2.48 -47.87 -18.23
CA THR A 558 3.02 -46.72 -17.48
C THR A 558 2.07 -45.53 -17.50
N ARG A 559 1.38 -45.29 -18.62
CA ARG A 559 0.41 -44.20 -18.72
C ARG A 559 -0.80 -44.43 -17.82
N GLU A 560 -1.33 -45.66 -17.78
CA GLU A 560 -2.43 -46.01 -16.88
C GLU A 560 -2.05 -45.83 -15.40
N GLN A 561 -0.82 -46.18 -15.01
CA GLN A 561 -0.31 -45.94 -13.66
C GLN A 561 -0.27 -44.44 -13.31
N LEU A 562 0.26 -43.60 -14.20
CA LEU A 562 0.32 -42.15 -13.98
C LEU A 562 -1.08 -41.51 -13.91
N ASP A 563 -2.03 -41.98 -14.71
CA ASP A 563 -3.41 -41.49 -14.67
C ASP A 563 -4.11 -41.87 -13.35
N THR A 564 -3.83 -43.07 -12.80
CA THR A 564 -4.32 -43.46 -11.46
C THR A 564 -3.73 -42.63 -10.33
N GLU A 565 -2.41 -42.38 -10.35
CA GLU A 565 -1.75 -41.54 -9.34
C GLU A 565 -2.25 -40.08 -9.39
N ARG A 566 -2.51 -39.56 -10.59
CA ARG A 566 -3.08 -38.23 -10.78
C ARG A 566 -4.50 -38.14 -10.21
N ALA A 567 -5.32 -39.15 -10.44
CA ALA A 567 -6.67 -39.22 -9.86
C ALA A 567 -6.63 -39.23 -8.33
N ASP A 568 -5.76 -40.04 -7.73
CA ASP A 568 -5.56 -40.10 -6.28
C ASP A 568 -5.10 -38.76 -5.69
N TRP A 569 -4.17 -38.09 -6.35
CA TRP A 569 -3.71 -36.75 -5.94
C TRP A 569 -4.83 -35.71 -6.00
N THR A 570 -5.65 -35.73 -7.06
CA THR A 570 -6.78 -34.80 -7.18
C THR A 570 -7.85 -35.03 -6.10
N ALA A 571 -8.10 -36.29 -5.73
CA ALA A 571 -9.02 -36.63 -4.65
C ALA A 571 -8.53 -36.12 -3.29
N ARG A 572 -7.24 -36.34 -2.96
CA ARG A 572 -6.63 -35.86 -1.71
C ARG A 572 -6.61 -34.33 -1.61
N SER A 573 -6.37 -33.64 -2.73
CA SER A 573 -6.40 -32.17 -2.77
C SER A 573 -7.81 -31.62 -2.51
N ALA A 574 -8.84 -32.23 -3.11
CA ALA A 574 -10.23 -31.85 -2.88
C ALA A 574 -10.69 -32.09 -1.43
N GLU A 575 -10.22 -33.18 -0.80
CA GLU A 575 -10.50 -33.47 0.61
C GLU A 575 -9.84 -32.45 1.55
N MET A 576 -8.59 -32.08 1.30
CA MET A 576 -7.88 -31.05 2.05
C MET A 576 -8.56 -29.67 1.93
N GLN A 577 -9.06 -29.31 0.74
CA GLN A 577 -9.82 -28.07 0.53
C GLN A 577 -11.13 -28.04 1.33
N ARG A 578 -11.89 -29.14 1.32
CA ARG A 578 -13.14 -29.25 2.12
C ARG A 578 -12.87 -29.14 3.62
N ALA A 579 -11.78 -29.75 4.11
CA ALA A 579 -11.38 -29.63 5.51
C ALA A 579 -11.04 -28.17 5.88
N ALA A 580 -10.32 -27.46 5.01
CA ALA A 580 -9.97 -26.04 5.22
C ALA A 580 -11.21 -25.12 5.19
N GLU A 581 -12.17 -25.38 4.30
CA GLU A 581 -13.45 -24.64 4.25
C GLU A 581 -14.29 -24.84 5.50
N MET A 582 -14.37 -26.08 6.00
CA MET A 582 -15.09 -26.40 7.23
C MET A 582 -14.47 -25.68 8.44
N GLU A 583 -13.14 -25.61 8.52
CA GLU A 583 -12.45 -24.94 9.62
C GLU A 583 -12.61 -23.41 9.55
N ARG A 584 -12.58 -22.83 8.34
CA ARG A 584 -12.92 -21.41 8.13
C ARG A 584 -14.36 -21.11 8.54
N ALA A 585 -15.31 -21.98 8.18
CA ALA A 585 -16.71 -21.80 8.56
C ALA A 585 -16.90 -21.79 10.09
N LYS A 586 -16.22 -22.69 10.82
CA LYS A 586 -16.22 -22.70 12.30
C LYS A 586 -15.65 -21.42 12.88
N SER A 587 -14.52 -20.95 12.35
CA SER A 587 -13.89 -19.69 12.79
C SER A 587 -14.80 -18.48 12.56
N VAL A 588 -15.51 -18.42 11.43
CA VAL A 588 -16.49 -17.35 11.13
C VAL A 588 -17.65 -17.37 12.11
N THR A 589 -18.21 -18.55 12.43
CA THR A 589 -19.27 -18.65 13.45
C THR A 589 -18.79 -18.21 14.84
N ALA A 590 -17.60 -18.61 15.26
CA ALA A 590 -17.03 -18.19 16.55
C ALA A 590 -16.80 -16.67 16.61
N ASN A 591 -16.30 -16.07 15.54
CA ASN A 591 -16.14 -14.61 15.46
C ASN A 591 -17.49 -13.88 15.51
N ASN A 592 -18.52 -14.39 14.83
CA ASN A 592 -19.84 -13.80 14.86
C ASN A 592 -20.48 -13.83 16.26
N GLU A 593 -20.27 -14.90 17.02
CA GLU A 593 -20.72 -15.00 18.42
C GLU A 593 -20.05 -13.94 19.30
N VAL A 594 -18.72 -13.78 19.19
CA VAL A 594 -17.94 -12.76 19.92
C VAL A 594 -18.40 -11.34 19.55
N VAL A 595 -18.63 -11.06 18.26
CA VAL A 595 -19.12 -9.76 17.80
C VAL A 595 -20.52 -9.47 18.36
N SER A 596 -21.40 -10.48 18.43
CA SER A 596 -22.74 -10.31 19.01
C SER A 596 -22.68 -9.98 20.51
N ALA A 597 -21.79 -10.66 21.25
CA ALA A 597 -21.59 -10.43 22.67
C ALA A 597 -21.04 -9.02 22.94
N LEU A 598 -20.10 -8.56 22.11
CA LEU A 598 -19.53 -7.21 22.21
C LEU A 598 -20.58 -6.13 21.94
N LYS A 599 -21.45 -6.33 20.93
CA LYS A 599 -22.57 -5.41 20.64
C LYS A 599 -23.56 -5.32 21.80
N ALA A 600 -23.89 -6.44 22.44
CA ALA A 600 -24.76 -6.45 23.62
C ALA A 600 -24.12 -5.72 24.81
N ALA A 601 -22.82 -5.89 25.04
CA ALA A 601 -22.09 -5.19 26.09
C ALA A 601 -22.03 -3.67 25.85
N MET A 602 -21.83 -3.22 24.61
CA MET A 602 -21.87 -1.81 24.25
C MET A 602 -23.24 -1.19 24.49
N ALA A 603 -24.33 -1.87 24.07
CA ALA A 603 -25.69 -1.39 24.30
C ALA A 603 -26.01 -1.21 25.79
N ASN A 604 -25.57 -2.15 26.64
CA ASN A 604 -25.71 -2.03 28.10
C ASN A 604 -24.92 -0.86 28.67
N ARG A 605 -23.71 -0.59 28.15
CA ARG A 605 -22.88 0.52 28.59
C ARG A 605 -23.47 1.87 28.19
N ASP A 606 -24.05 1.97 27.00
CA ASP A 606 -24.72 3.18 26.52
C ASP A 606 -25.98 3.47 27.33
N ALA A 607 -26.76 2.44 27.69
CA ALA A 607 -27.90 2.57 28.59
C ALA A 607 -27.48 3.06 30.00
N ALA A 608 -26.37 2.54 30.53
CA ALA A 608 -25.82 2.99 31.81
C ALA A 608 -25.34 4.46 31.76
N LEU A 609 -24.68 4.87 30.67
CA LEU A 609 -24.25 6.26 30.46
C LEU A 609 -25.43 7.23 30.32
N ALA A 610 -26.52 6.81 29.67
CA ALA A 610 -27.73 7.61 29.57
C ALA A 610 -28.36 7.86 30.95
N SER A 611 -28.47 6.82 31.77
CA SER A 611 -28.96 6.94 33.17
C SER A 611 -28.05 7.86 34.01
N LEU A 612 -26.73 7.74 33.86
CA LEU A 612 -25.78 8.59 34.59
C LEU A 612 -25.89 10.07 34.20
N ARG A 613 -26.13 10.36 32.90
CA ARG A 613 -26.35 11.73 32.41
C ARG A 613 -27.60 12.35 32.99
N GLU A 614 -28.70 11.59 33.04
CA GLU A 614 -29.96 12.04 33.63
C GLU A 614 -29.80 12.37 35.13
N GLN A 615 -29.06 11.54 35.87
CA GLN A 615 -28.72 11.81 37.27
C GLN A 615 -27.87 13.08 37.44
N LEU A 616 -26.88 13.30 36.56
CA LEU A 616 -26.04 14.49 36.59
C LEU A 616 -26.84 15.78 36.32
N GLU A 617 -27.78 15.71 35.38
CA GLU A 617 -28.67 16.82 35.04
C GLU A 617 -29.61 17.17 36.19
N ALA A 618 -30.16 16.15 36.86
CA ALA A 618 -30.98 16.33 38.06
C ALA A 618 -30.20 17.00 39.20
N GLU A 619 -28.93 16.63 39.43
CA GLU A 619 -28.08 17.26 40.44
C GLU A 619 -27.69 18.69 40.06
N ARG A 620 -27.41 18.98 38.79
CA ARG A 620 -27.18 20.36 38.30
C ARG A 620 -28.37 21.26 38.55
N ASN A 621 -29.59 20.77 38.30
CA ASN A 621 -30.81 21.53 38.55
C ASN A 621 -31.03 21.83 40.04
N LYS A 622 -30.68 20.90 40.94
CA LYS A 622 -30.70 21.14 42.39
C LYS A 622 -29.68 22.20 42.80
N CYS A 623 -28.47 22.16 42.23
CA CYS A 623 -27.43 23.15 42.51
C CYS A 623 -27.85 24.56 42.07
N ALA A 624 -28.41 24.68 40.86
CA ALA A 624 -28.93 25.95 40.34
C ALA A 624 -30.06 26.52 41.23
N ALA A 625 -30.93 25.67 41.78
CA ALA A 625 -31.96 26.10 42.72
C ALA A 625 -31.37 26.59 44.06
N ALA A 626 -30.28 25.98 44.53
CA ALA A 626 -29.57 26.43 45.73
C ALA A 626 -28.89 27.79 45.51
N ASP A 627 -28.27 27.99 44.33
CA ASP A 627 -27.65 29.27 43.96
C ASP A 627 -28.67 30.42 43.89
N GLN A 628 -29.85 30.17 43.31
CA GLN A 628 -30.95 31.14 43.32
C GLN A 628 -31.43 31.48 44.74
N MET A 629 -31.47 30.49 45.63
CA MET A 629 -31.88 30.70 47.02
C MET A 629 -30.85 31.52 47.80
N MET A 630 -29.55 31.29 47.56
CA MET A 630 -28.45 32.08 48.10
C MET A 630 -28.50 33.54 47.62
N LEU A 631 -28.73 33.74 46.33
CA LEU A 631 -28.86 35.08 45.75
C LEU A 631 -30.01 35.87 46.39
N ALA A 632 -31.18 35.23 46.58
CA ALA A 632 -32.34 35.82 47.23
C ALA A 632 -32.07 36.20 48.71
N LEU A 633 -31.27 35.41 49.42
CA LEU A 633 -30.86 35.66 50.79
C LEU A 633 -29.93 36.87 50.89
N GLN A 634 -28.97 36.99 49.98
CA GLN A 634 -28.09 38.16 49.88
C GLN A 634 -28.88 39.43 49.56
N THR A 635 -29.86 39.35 48.67
CA THR A 635 -30.73 40.52 48.36
C THR A 635 -31.57 40.93 49.55
N ALA A 636 -32.10 39.97 50.33
CA ALA A 636 -32.86 40.25 51.53
C ALA A 636 -31.98 40.89 52.63
N SER A 637 -30.73 40.45 52.79
CA SER A 637 -29.76 41.08 53.70
C SER A 637 -29.47 42.53 53.31
N ALA A 638 -29.17 42.78 52.03
CA ALA A 638 -28.92 44.14 51.55
C ALA A 638 -30.14 45.07 51.76
N LYS A 639 -31.36 44.54 51.62
CA LYS A 639 -32.60 45.28 51.91
C LYS A 639 -32.77 45.61 53.40
N LYS A 640 -32.36 44.69 54.29
CA LYS A 640 -32.34 44.91 55.75
C LYS A 640 -31.34 46.01 56.11
N ASP A 641 -30.14 45.98 55.54
CA ASP A 641 -29.10 46.97 55.81
C ASP A 641 -29.52 48.37 55.32
N ALA A 642 -30.19 48.45 54.17
CA ALA A 642 -30.76 49.70 53.66
C ALA A 642 -31.85 50.29 54.56
N LEU A 643 -32.78 49.45 55.05
CA LEU A 643 -33.83 49.89 55.98
C LEU A 643 -33.27 50.33 57.34
N LEU A 644 -32.21 49.66 57.82
CA LEU A 644 -31.54 50.02 59.07
C LEU A 644 -30.82 51.37 58.94
N ALA A 645 -30.20 51.63 57.78
CA ALA A 645 -29.59 52.92 57.48
C ALA A 645 -30.64 54.04 57.43
N GLU A 646 -31.79 53.81 56.80
CA GLU A 646 -32.90 54.77 56.72
C GLU A 646 -33.48 55.08 58.11
N TYR A 647 -33.65 54.05 58.95
CA TYR A 647 -34.07 54.20 60.35
C TYR A 647 -33.08 55.03 61.19
N LEU A 648 -31.78 54.73 61.09
CA LEU A 648 -30.73 55.49 61.81
C LEU A 648 -30.67 56.96 61.35
N GLN A 649 -30.94 57.21 60.08
CA GLN A 649 -30.97 58.57 59.51
C GLN A 649 -32.17 59.37 60.05
N GLU A 650 -33.34 58.73 60.14
CA GLU A 650 -34.55 59.31 60.76
C GLU A 650 -34.32 59.60 62.26
N GLU A 651 -33.63 58.71 62.98
CA GLU A 651 -33.32 58.86 64.41
C GLU A 651 -32.31 60.01 64.67
N ILE A 652 -31.34 60.20 63.76
CA ILE A 652 -30.41 61.34 63.79
C ILE A 652 -31.17 62.65 63.54
N GLU A 653 -32.02 62.71 62.51
CA GLU A 653 -32.83 63.91 62.22
C GLU A 653 -33.79 64.27 63.36
N ASP A 654 -34.39 63.27 64.00
CA ASP A 654 -35.27 63.49 65.16
C ASP A 654 -34.47 63.92 66.40
N SER A 655 -33.24 63.44 66.57
CA SER A 655 -32.33 63.90 67.65
C SER A 655 -31.87 65.36 67.44
N GLU A 656 -31.63 65.77 66.19
CA GLU A 656 -31.27 67.14 65.82
C GLU A 656 -32.46 68.09 65.99
N LYS A 657 -33.68 67.68 65.62
CA LYS A 657 -34.93 68.42 65.90
C LYS A 657 -35.21 68.53 67.40
N ALA A 658 -34.94 67.48 68.18
CA ALA A 658 -35.09 67.48 69.64
C ALA A 658 -34.06 68.39 70.34
N ALA A 659 -32.84 68.50 69.79
CA ALA A 659 -31.84 69.45 70.26
C ALA A 659 -32.24 70.91 69.98
N ALA A 660 -32.97 71.17 68.89
CA ALA A 660 -33.51 72.49 68.54
C ALA A 660 -34.75 72.90 69.38
N ALA A 661 -35.46 71.95 70.00
CA ALA A 661 -36.75 72.19 70.68
C ALA A 661 -36.66 72.31 72.22
N ARG A 662 -35.52 72.73 72.79
CA ARG A 662 -35.47 73.14 74.21
C ARG A 662 -36.07 74.53 74.41
N ASN A 663 -37.40 74.59 74.40
CA ASN A 663 -38.20 75.52 75.20
C ASN A 663 -39.68 75.10 75.16
N GLY A 664 -40.22 74.69 76.31
CA GLY A 664 -41.66 74.66 76.57
C GLY A 664 -42.37 73.30 76.45
N SER A 665 -42.78 72.79 77.62
CA SER A 665 -43.74 71.69 77.93
C SER A 665 -44.65 71.12 76.82
N HIS A 666 -44.75 69.77 76.74
CA HIS A 666 -45.89 68.99 77.26
C HIS A 666 -45.88 67.47 76.89
N SER A 667 -45.82 66.65 77.95
CA SER A 667 -46.48 65.38 78.31
C SER A 667 -47.51 64.62 77.40
N LYS A 668 -47.56 64.73 76.06
CA LYS A 668 -48.41 63.80 75.25
C LYS A 668 -47.73 63.19 74.02
N GLU A 669 -46.66 63.80 73.51
CA GLU A 669 -45.91 63.25 72.37
C GLU A 669 -44.90 62.16 72.77
N ALA A 670 -44.33 62.24 73.97
CA ALA A 670 -43.41 61.22 74.48
C ALA A 670 -44.08 59.84 74.66
N GLU A 671 -45.37 59.82 75.06
CA GLU A 671 -46.13 58.58 75.23
C GLU A 671 -46.50 57.95 73.87
N LYS A 672 -46.81 58.79 72.87
CA LYS A 672 -47.10 58.36 71.49
C LYS A 672 -45.85 57.83 70.77
N ALA A 673 -44.69 58.45 71.00
CA ALA A 673 -43.39 57.99 70.50
C ALA A 673 -42.98 56.66 71.15
N ARG A 674 -43.20 56.51 72.46
CA ARG A 674 -42.91 55.26 73.18
C ARG A 674 -43.77 54.09 72.70
N LEU A 675 -45.06 54.32 72.46
CA LEU A 675 -45.99 53.31 71.90
C LEU A 675 -45.68 52.95 70.43
N LYS A 676 -45.11 53.88 69.66
CA LYS A 676 -44.65 53.62 68.28
C LYS A 676 -43.35 52.79 68.29
N ALA A 677 -42.39 53.15 69.14
CA ALA A 677 -41.13 52.41 69.33
C ALA A 677 -41.37 50.99 69.87
N GLU A 678 -42.33 50.80 70.77
CA GLU A 678 -42.66 49.48 71.32
C GLU A 678 -43.32 48.56 70.28
N LYS A 679 -44.13 49.12 69.37
CA LYS A 679 -44.69 48.39 68.21
C LYS A 679 -43.62 48.05 67.16
N GLU A 680 -42.66 48.93 66.92
CA GLU A 680 -41.54 48.71 66.00
C GLU A 680 -40.54 47.66 66.56
N ALA A 681 -40.19 47.74 67.85
CA ALA A 681 -39.38 46.73 68.53
C ALA A 681 -40.04 45.34 68.52
N ALA A 682 -41.38 45.27 68.65
CA ALA A 682 -42.12 44.03 68.52
C ALA A 682 -42.11 43.45 67.10
N LYS A 683 -42.04 44.30 66.05
CA LYS A 683 -41.86 43.84 64.66
C LYS A 683 -40.45 43.33 64.43
N LEU A 684 -39.43 44.02 64.95
CA LEU A 684 -38.03 43.61 64.82
C LEU A 684 -37.79 42.25 65.48
N LYS A 685 -38.33 42.04 66.69
CA LYS A 685 -38.23 40.76 67.40
C LYS A 685 -38.92 39.61 66.67
N LYS A 686 -40.09 39.86 66.05
CA LYS A 686 -40.75 38.87 65.17
C LYS A 686 -39.96 38.57 63.90
N ALA A 687 -39.23 39.55 63.37
CA ALA A 687 -38.38 39.36 62.20
C ALA A 687 -37.13 38.52 62.53
N GLU A 688 -36.50 38.75 63.70
CA GLU A 688 -35.37 37.94 64.19
C GLU A 688 -35.78 36.50 64.50
N GLU A 689 -36.94 36.28 65.13
CA GLU A 689 -37.49 34.94 65.37
C GLU A 689 -37.79 34.21 64.05
N ALA A 690 -38.28 34.92 63.03
CA ALA A 690 -38.51 34.36 61.70
C ALA A 690 -37.19 34.05 60.94
N GLU A 691 -36.13 34.85 61.14
CA GLU A 691 -34.80 34.61 60.57
C GLU A 691 -34.13 33.40 61.24
N ALA A 692 -34.20 33.29 62.57
CA ALA A 692 -33.70 32.15 63.33
C ALA A 692 -34.41 30.84 62.92
N ALA A 693 -35.74 30.89 62.74
CA ALA A 693 -36.50 29.74 62.26
C ALA A 693 -36.13 29.33 60.81
N LYS A 694 -35.79 30.29 59.94
CA LYS A 694 -35.32 30.00 58.58
C LYS A 694 -33.90 29.42 58.57
N LYS A 695 -32.97 29.93 59.39
CA LYS A 695 -31.62 29.38 59.57
C LYS A 695 -31.66 27.96 60.14
N ALA A 696 -32.53 27.68 61.11
CA ALA A 696 -32.72 26.33 61.64
C ALA A 696 -33.22 25.34 60.56
N LYS A 697 -34.18 25.76 59.71
CA LYS A 697 -34.66 24.95 58.59
C LYS A 697 -33.62 24.72 57.50
N LEU A 698 -32.70 25.68 57.28
CA LEU A 698 -31.59 25.53 56.34
C LEU A 698 -30.58 24.50 56.86
N ALA A 699 -30.19 24.60 58.14
CA ALA A 699 -29.29 23.63 58.79
C ALA A 699 -29.87 22.21 58.80
N GLU A 700 -31.19 22.05 59.03
CA GLU A 700 -31.84 20.74 58.96
C GLU A 700 -31.83 20.15 57.52
N LYS A 701 -32.00 21.00 56.50
CA LYS A 701 -31.91 20.59 55.09
C LYS A 701 -30.49 20.21 54.69
N GLU A 702 -29.48 20.96 55.15
CA GLU A 702 -28.07 20.66 54.90
C GLU A 702 -27.65 19.34 55.56
N ALA A 703 -28.09 19.09 56.79
CA ALA A 703 -27.85 17.82 57.48
C ALA A 703 -28.52 16.63 56.77
N LYS A 704 -29.75 16.80 56.28
CA LYS A 704 -30.44 15.77 55.47
C LYS A 704 -29.73 15.50 54.14
N LEU A 705 -29.27 16.54 53.44
CA LEU A 705 -28.55 16.41 52.18
C LEU A 705 -27.19 15.71 52.36
N ALA A 706 -26.50 15.97 53.48
CA ALA A 706 -25.26 15.29 53.84
C ALA A 706 -25.49 13.79 54.13
N ALA A 707 -26.52 13.46 54.92
CA ALA A 707 -26.87 12.07 55.23
C ALA A 707 -27.31 11.28 53.97
N GLU A 708 -28.01 11.92 53.04
CA GLU A 708 -28.47 11.29 51.78
C GLU A 708 -27.31 11.05 50.80
N LYS A 709 -26.28 11.91 50.80
CA LYS A 709 -25.02 11.69 50.06
C LYS A 709 -24.22 10.53 50.67
N GLU A 710 -24.17 10.42 51.99
CA GLU A 710 -23.45 9.36 52.70
C GLU A 710 -24.08 7.97 52.46
N ALA A 711 -25.41 7.92 52.37
CA ALA A 711 -26.18 6.71 52.11
C ALA A 711 -26.01 6.13 50.69
N LYS A 712 -25.63 6.95 49.70
CA LYS A 712 -25.52 6.55 48.27
C LYS A 712 -24.12 6.09 47.85
N LEU A 713 -23.11 6.20 48.71
CA LEU A 713 -21.75 5.72 48.43
C LEU A 713 -21.66 4.19 48.45
N SER A 714 -20.91 3.63 47.51
CA SER A 714 -20.59 2.21 47.45
C SER A 714 -19.64 1.79 48.58
N PRO A 715 -19.55 0.49 48.95
CA PRO A 715 -18.67 0.03 50.03
C PRO A 715 -17.20 0.43 49.85
N ALA A 716 -16.71 0.45 48.61
CA ALA A 716 -15.34 0.85 48.28
C ALA A 716 -15.09 2.36 48.47
N GLU A 717 -16.08 3.20 48.17
CA GLU A 717 -15.95 4.66 48.34
C GLU A 717 -16.05 5.07 49.82
N ARG A 718 -16.82 4.33 50.63
CA ARG A 718 -16.88 4.52 52.09
C ARG A 718 -15.53 4.19 52.76
N GLU A 719 -14.88 3.11 52.34
CA GLU A 719 -13.56 2.72 52.85
C GLU A 719 -12.48 3.76 52.49
N PHE A 720 -12.57 4.38 51.32
CA PHE A 720 -11.67 5.44 50.88
C PHE A 720 -11.83 6.72 51.72
N LEU A 721 -13.07 7.16 51.95
CA LEU A 721 -13.37 8.34 52.79
C LEU A 721 -12.95 8.14 54.25
N GLU A 722 -13.08 6.93 54.79
CA GLU A 722 -12.66 6.63 56.16
C GLU A 722 -11.13 6.65 56.32
N LYS A 723 -10.39 6.19 55.29
CA LYS A 723 -8.92 6.32 55.22
C LYS A 723 -8.48 7.78 55.13
N GLU A 724 -9.17 8.59 54.34
CA GLU A 724 -8.87 10.02 54.20
C GLU A 724 -9.12 10.79 55.50
N ARG A 725 -10.20 10.45 56.23
CA ARG A 725 -10.53 11.06 57.52
C ARG A 725 -9.51 10.72 58.61
N ARG A 726 -9.06 9.46 58.68
CA ARG A 726 -7.95 9.05 59.56
C ARG A 726 -6.63 9.74 59.22
N ALA A 727 -6.35 9.94 57.92
CA ALA A 727 -5.17 10.68 57.48
C ALA A 727 -5.23 12.17 57.92
N ARG A 728 -6.41 12.80 57.81
CA ARG A 728 -6.61 14.20 58.21
C ARG A 728 -6.48 14.42 59.72
N ASP A 729 -7.04 13.51 60.52
CA ASP A 729 -6.92 13.57 61.99
C ASP A 729 -5.48 13.31 62.47
N SER A 730 -4.69 12.51 61.73
CA SER A 730 -3.26 12.33 61.99
C SER A 730 -2.41 13.58 61.70
N LEU A 731 -2.83 14.41 60.73
CA LEU A 731 -2.17 15.66 60.35
C LEU A 731 -2.52 16.82 61.28
N ALA A 732 -3.71 16.83 61.87
CA ALA A 732 -4.13 17.85 62.83
C ALA A 732 -3.49 17.69 64.23
N GLY A 733 -3.00 16.49 64.57
CA GLY A 733 -2.32 16.21 65.85
C GLY A 733 -0.85 16.64 65.92
N ALA A 734 -0.22 17.04 64.80
CA ALA A 734 1.21 17.35 64.73
C ALA A 734 1.56 18.84 64.91
N GLY A 735 0.56 19.71 65.13
CA GLY A 735 0.75 21.16 65.23
C GLY A 735 0.32 21.74 66.56
N SER A 736 1.07 21.49 67.64
CA SER A 736 1.03 22.34 68.84
C SER A 736 2.44 22.55 69.39
N PRO A 737 2.91 23.80 69.58
CA PRO A 737 4.25 24.09 70.08
C PRO A 737 4.32 23.85 71.59
N ARG A 738 5.19 22.94 72.02
CA ARG A 738 5.56 22.81 73.43
C ARG A 738 6.45 23.98 73.84
N GLU A 739 5.95 24.78 74.77
CA GLU A 739 6.71 25.76 75.54
C GLU A 739 7.90 25.10 76.23
N ALA A 740 9.03 25.80 76.17
CA ALA A 740 10.23 25.46 76.90
C ALA A 740 9.96 25.52 78.40
N ASN A 741 10.16 24.41 79.10
CA ASN A 741 10.47 24.47 80.52
C ASN A 741 11.79 23.74 80.77
N ASN A 742 12.70 24.53 81.33
CA ASN A 742 14.07 24.24 81.67
C ASN A 742 14.08 23.52 83.03
N GLU A 743 14.50 22.25 83.10
CA GLU A 743 15.01 21.65 84.34
C GLU A 743 15.75 20.31 84.08
N THR A 744 17.08 20.40 84.13
CA THR A 744 18.07 19.48 84.74
C THR A 744 17.93 17.94 84.74
N ARG A 745 19.11 17.31 84.54
CA ARG A 745 19.56 15.91 84.82
C ARG A 745 19.17 14.82 83.81
N ASN A 746 19.98 13.80 83.51
CA ASN A 746 21.41 13.43 83.68
C ASN A 746 21.59 12.23 82.70
N PRO A 747 22.72 12.07 81.98
CA PRO A 747 22.90 10.96 81.05
C PRO A 747 23.34 9.71 81.80
N PHE A 748 22.74 8.56 81.47
CA PHE A 748 23.18 7.16 81.64
C PHE A 748 21.93 6.29 81.86
N ASP A 749 21.38 5.78 80.76
CA ASP A 749 21.13 4.35 80.53
C ASP A 749 20.68 4.12 79.08
#